data_AF-A0A9X2IR56-F1
#
_entry.id   AF-A0A9X2IR56-F1
#
_cell.length_a   1.000
_cell.length_b   1.000
_cell.length_c   1.000
_cell.angle_alpha   90.00
_cell.angle_beta   90.00
_cell.angle_gamma   90.00
#
_symmetry.space_group_name_H-M   'P 1'
#
loop_
_entity.id
_entity.type
_entity.pdbx_description
1 polymer ?
#
loop_
_entity_poly.entity_id
_entity_poly.type
_entity_poly.pdbx_seq_one_letter_code
_entity_poly.pdbx_strand_id
1 'polypeptide(L)'
;MTLPIRAAAPRPPTRPSAPARPSFPWVAALAPVLSAVVLYAVTRSPMMLAFAALGPVVVIASSLDAGRVRRRTVRREAERYDQELRAYDAAQTARAREELEAMRTAAPDARAILRGGLPADARWRRRAREFEPVLGRGTVVVAAGGDVRSIADAPLRVPFSVGIGVVGPPVVARAFARGLLLQALELVAPDELGIVLPPGREWDCLRSAPHVRGETAGVRWRVCEIGADAKPGGGTDLLVLAGSASELPPSCRCVVELGGRGPDRVVGREGAGRAEELTVAYVSAGEALRFAEALARSAGSAGERAMPESVSLSELGALERVGGEKGLPVVLGIGPAGPVEIDLVADGPHAIVGGTTGSGKSELLVAWVLALAARHGPAGVTFLLADFKGGAGFAPLAALPHVTGVITDLDQHGADRAFASVAAELRRRERLLAERGVPDIARLPVGALARLIVVVDECAVVLERSPDLHRAFADIAARGRSLGVHLILCTQRPVGVVRDAVAANCGLRIALRVHDPADSRSLVGSDAAARIPHRAPGRCIVAHGGRSTLMQAALPRTDDAARAALPADREVPVHRPWLDPLPSRLPAPAPQAGRLLLGVVDRPGEQRQDVVELTRSSLLVLGAAGSGRSTALRQLAAQIPGRAVLGPDDLEEVWDSVTGGEGPVVIDDLDLLLRRCADEGRRRLLDALQTAVRSGRRRIVLSARRTTDGIAALREGVDDVLLLRTASRQEHQLLAGDGEPYRPELPPGGGWWRGERIQVFAPSTPPAARLRRRPEAVRLDAVPMVVVTNASGAVRKRMEAWCAISSVPEALALDGALPEGMVVGTAADWAPARALLARARRTGLVVLDVPPAEARILLGPLPDPPLCAPGSLLVEQHGEVRRARWPDGAPGTGPTGGIRGEEGSEARNS
;
A
#
# COMPACT_ATOMS: atom_id res chain seq x y z
N MET A 1 22.20 -12.49 -18.16
CA MET A 1 21.67 -13.75 -17.60
C MET A 1 22.61 -14.20 -16.49
N THR A 2 22.40 -13.71 -15.27
CA THR A 2 23.09 -14.20 -14.08
C THR A 2 22.53 -15.59 -13.79
N LEU A 3 23.37 -16.61 -13.94
CA LEU A 3 23.03 -17.99 -13.61
C LEU A 3 22.52 -18.03 -12.15
N PRO A 4 21.38 -18.68 -11.87
CA PRO A 4 20.95 -18.89 -10.49
C PRO A 4 22.09 -19.56 -9.72
N ILE A 5 22.30 -19.10 -8.48
CA ILE A 5 23.29 -19.66 -7.55
C ILE A 5 23.14 -21.18 -7.57
N ARG A 6 24.13 -21.88 -8.16
CA ARG A 6 24.15 -23.34 -8.23
C ARG A 6 24.00 -23.87 -6.81
N ALA A 7 22.90 -24.53 -6.52
CA ALA A 7 22.70 -25.23 -5.27
C ALA A 7 23.91 -26.14 -5.02
N ALA A 8 24.49 -26.06 -3.82
CA ALA A 8 25.62 -26.89 -3.42
C ALA A 8 25.27 -28.37 -3.65
N ALA A 9 26.21 -29.14 -4.21
CA ALA A 9 25.98 -30.55 -4.48
C ALA A 9 25.60 -31.28 -3.18
N PRO A 10 24.55 -32.12 -3.19
CA PRO A 10 24.18 -32.89 -2.00
C PRO A 10 25.35 -33.78 -1.60
N ARG A 11 25.68 -33.78 -0.31
CA ARG A 11 26.74 -34.63 0.25
C ARG A 11 26.23 -36.06 0.39
N PRO A 12 27.05 -37.08 0.14
CA PRO A 12 26.65 -38.47 0.35
C PRO A 12 26.34 -38.71 1.83
N PRO A 13 25.25 -39.42 2.17
CA PRO A 13 24.91 -39.73 3.55
C PRO A 13 25.97 -40.63 4.19
N THR A 14 26.27 -40.38 5.46
CA THR A 14 27.27 -41.14 6.21
C THR A 14 26.63 -42.35 6.87
N ARG A 15 27.31 -43.50 6.85
CA ARG A 15 26.79 -44.73 7.48
C ARG A 15 26.73 -44.54 9.00
N PRO A 16 25.61 -44.88 9.66
CA PRO A 16 25.52 -44.80 11.12
C PRO A 16 26.55 -45.73 11.78
N SER A 17 27.21 -45.21 12.81
CA SER A 17 28.17 -45.99 13.61
C SER A 17 27.44 -46.95 14.56
N ALA A 18 28.04 -48.10 14.88
CA ALA A 18 27.41 -49.08 15.76
C ALA A 18 27.22 -48.53 17.18
N PRO A 19 26.03 -48.65 17.80
CA PRO A 19 25.80 -48.13 19.14
C PRO A 19 26.69 -48.83 20.17
N ALA A 20 27.24 -48.04 21.09
CA ALA A 20 28.10 -48.52 22.17
C ALA A 20 27.37 -49.58 23.04
N ARG A 21 28.10 -50.59 23.51
CA ARG A 21 27.54 -51.61 24.41
C ARG A 21 27.21 -50.95 25.76
N PRO A 22 25.99 -51.11 26.30
CA PRO A 22 25.67 -50.57 27.62
C PRO A 22 26.57 -51.22 28.67
N SER A 23 27.11 -50.41 29.58
CA SER A 23 27.87 -50.91 30.72
C SER A 23 26.94 -51.65 31.68
N PHE A 24 27.42 -52.77 32.23
CA PHE A 24 26.66 -53.55 33.20
C PHE A 24 26.49 -52.73 34.49
N PRO A 25 25.26 -52.51 35.00
CA PRO A 25 25.01 -51.63 36.14
C PRO A 25 25.35 -52.35 37.46
N TRP A 26 26.65 -52.54 37.73
CA TRP A 26 27.17 -53.24 38.91
C TRP A 26 26.63 -52.66 40.23
N VAL A 27 26.46 -51.33 40.29
CA VAL A 27 25.95 -50.63 41.47
C VAL A 27 24.51 -51.04 41.80
N ALA A 28 23.65 -51.15 40.79
CA ALA A 28 22.25 -51.56 40.97
C ALA A 28 22.12 -53.05 41.34
N ALA A 29 23.09 -53.89 40.93
CA ALA A 29 23.15 -55.30 41.27
C ALA A 29 23.59 -55.54 42.73
N LEU A 30 24.58 -54.77 43.20
CA LEU A 30 25.24 -54.96 44.50
C LEU A 30 24.52 -54.26 45.65
N ALA A 31 23.86 -53.11 45.40
CA ALA A 31 23.24 -52.33 46.47
C ALA A 31 22.18 -53.08 47.29
N PRO A 32 21.25 -53.87 46.69
CA PRO A 32 20.27 -54.65 47.46
C PRO A 32 20.92 -55.80 48.25
N VAL A 33 21.96 -56.42 47.69
CA VAL A 33 22.70 -57.52 48.35
C VAL A 33 23.45 -56.98 49.57
N LEU A 34 24.17 -55.88 49.43
CA LEU A 34 24.85 -55.21 50.54
C LEU A 34 23.86 -54.75 51.62
N SER A 35 22.74 -54.16 51.22
CA SER A 35 21.69 -53.71 52.15
C SER A 35 21.07 -54.88 52.90
N ALA A 36 20.79 -55.99 52.21
CA ALA A 36 20.27 -57.22 52.82
C ALA A 36 21.25 -57.83 53.83
N VAL A 37 22.55 -57.85 53.53
CA VAL A 37 23.60 -58.34 54.45
C VAL A 37 23.73 -57.45 55.68
N VAL A 38 23.74 -56.13 55.51
CA VAL A 38 23.81 -55.18 56.64
C VAL A 38 22.57 -55.29 57.52
N LEU A 39 21.36 -55.33 56.94
CA LEU A 39 20.15 -55.49 57.73
C LEU A 39 20.06 -56.86 58.40
N TYR A 40 20.54 -57.93 57.78
CA TYR A 40 20.63 -59.24 58.40
C TYR A 40 21.57 -59.23 59.62
N ALA A 41 22.73 -58.59 59.52
CA ALA A 41 23.68 -58.49 60.62
C ALA A 41 23.09 -57.76 61.85
N VAL A 42 22.25 -56.74 61.62
CA VAL A 42 21.58 -55.97 62.68
C VAL A 42 20.38 -56.70 63.28
N THR A 43 19.52 -57.29 62.43
CA THR A 43 18.21 -57.81 62.86
C THR A 43 18.19 -59.31 63.15
N ARG A 44 19.20 -60.06 62.68
CA ARG A 44 19.29 -61.54 62.71
C ARG A 44 18.05 -62.27 62.17
N SER A 45 17.22 -61.61 61.37
CA SER A 45 16.03 -62.22 60.76
C SER A 45 16.37 -62.84 59.41
N PRO A 46 16.12 -64.14 59.19
CA PRO A 46 16.42 -64.81 57.92
C PRO A 46 15.60 -64.25 56.74
N MET A 47 14.45 -63.60 57.00
CA MET A 47 13.65 -62.95 55.95
C MET A 47 14.43 -61.83 55.22
N MET A 48 15.41 -61.20 55.86
CA MET A 48 16.16 -60.09 55.25
C MET A 48 17.05 -60.55 54.09
N LEU A 49 17.43 -61.83 54.07
CA LEU A 49 18.20 -62.41 52.96
C LEU A 49 17.36 -62.56 51.69
N ALA A 50 16.02 -62.61 51.79
CA ALA A 50 15.15 -62.65 50.62
C ALA A 50 15.26 -61.37 49.77
N PHE A 51 15.57 -60.21 50.38
CA PHE A 51 15.80 -58.96 49.65
C PHE A 51 17.08 -58.99 48.78
N ALA A 52 18.03 -59.88 49.05
CA ALA A 52 19.20 -60.04 48.17
C ALA A 52 18.80 -60.57 46.78
N ALA A 53 17.67 -61.26 46.65
CA ALA A 53 17.16 -61.77 45.38
C ALA A 53 16.60 -60.66 44.45
N LEU A 54 16.32 -59.45 44.97
CA LEU A 54 15.88 -58.31 44.15
C LEU A 54 16.98 -57.81 43.21
N GLY A 55 18.26 -57.90 43.59
CA GLY A 55 19.39 -57.46 42.76
C GLY A 55 19.44 -58.19 41.41
N PRO A 56 19.49 -59.54 41.38
CA PRO A 56 19.44 -60.31 40.14
C PRO A 56 18.21 -60.02 39.27
N VAL A 57 17.03 -59.82 39.88
CA VAL A 57 15.78 -59.52 39.15
C VAL A 57 15.88 -58.16 38.43
N VAL A 58 16.40 -57.12 39.09
CA VAL A 58 16.60 -55.78 38.50
C VAL A 58 17.64 -55.81 37.39
N VAL A 59 18.71 -56.60 37.53
CA VAL A 59 19.74 -56.79 36.49
C VAL A 59 19.15 -57.45 35.24
N ILE A 60 18.34 -58.49 35.42
CA ILE A 60 17.68 -59.19 34.31
C ILE A 60 16.69 -58.25 33.62
N ALA A 61 15.87 -57.51 34.39
CA ALA A 61 14.91 -56.55 33.86
C ALA A 61 15.58 -55.44 33.04
N SER A 62 16.65 -54.84 33.57
CA SER A 62 17.41 -53.77 32.89
C SER A 62 18.17 -54.27 31.65
N SER A 63 18.70 -55.49 31.67
CA SER A 63 19.36 -56.10 30.50
C SER A 63 18.38 -56.39 29.36
N LEU A 64 17.17 -56.86 29.70
CA LEU A 64 16.10 -57.08 28.72
C LEU A 64 15.60 -55.76 28.11
N ASP A 65 15.47 -54.72 28.92
CA ASP A 65 15.02 -53.40 28.45
C ASP A 65 16.08 -52.70 27.58
N ALA A 66 17.36 -52.73 28.00
CA ALA A 66 18.48 -52.24 27.21
C ALA A 66 18.61 -52.97 25.86
N GLY A 67 18.34 -54.28 25.82
CA GLY A 67 18.29 -55.06 24.58
C GLY A 67 17.15 -54.61 23.65
N ARG A 68 15.96 -54.32 24.20
CA ARG A 68 14.81 -53.81 23.43
C ARG A 68 15.06 -52.42 22.87
N VAL A 69 15.57 -51.50 23.67
CA VAL A 69 15.88 -50.12 23.25
C VAL A 69 16.96 -50.13 22.17
N ARG A 70 18.05 -50.89 22.32
CA ARG A 70 19.11 -50.99 21.31
C ARG A 70 18.59 -51.49 19.95
N ARG A 71 17.77 -52.55 19.93
CA ARG A 71 17.18 -53.08 18.69
C ARG A 71 16.29 -52.04 18.01
N ARG A 72 15.52 -51.26 18.79
CA ARG A 72 14.70 -50.16 18.26
C ARG A 72 15.53 -49.01 17.70
N THR A 73 16.61 -48.62 18.39
CA THR A 73 17.50 -47.53 17.93
C THR A 73 18.24 -47.90 16.65
N VAL A 74 18.86 -49.10 16.60
CA VAL A 74 19.54 -49.61 15.39
C VAL A 74 18.59 -49.66 14.20
N ARG A 75 17.36 -50.16 14.41
CA ARG A 75 16.36 -50.24 13.35
C ARG A 75 15.95 -48.85 12.83
N ARG A 76 15.75 -47.88 13.73
CA ARG A 76 15.41 -46.49 13.36
C ARG A 76 16.55 -45.78 12.62
N GLU A 77 17.78 -45.99 13.06
CA GLU A 77 18.97 -45.42 12.39
C GLU A 77 19.20 -46.03 11.01
N ALA A 78 18.98 -47.34 10.85
CA ALA A 78 19.01 -48.01 9.56
C ALA A 78 17.89 -47.51 8.62
N GLU A 79 16.65 -47.44 9.12
CA GLU A 79 15.51 -46.90 8.35
C GLU A 79 15.75 -45.44 7.93
N ARG A 80 16.38 -44.62 8.79
CA ARG A 80 16.77 -43.24 8.47
C ARG A 80 17.87 -43.16 7.42
N TYR A 81 18.93 -43.97 7.54
CA TYR A 81 20.00 -44.03 6.54
C TYR A 81 19.46 -44.47 5.17
N ASP A 82 18.59 -45.48 5.12
CA ASP A 82 17.97 -45.96 3.88
C ASP A 82 17.07 -44.90 3.23
N GLN A 83 16.42 -44.04 4.04
CA GLN A 83 15.65 -42.90 3.54
C GLN A 83 16.57 -41.80 3.01
N GLU A 84 17.64 -41.46 3.72
CA GLU A 84 18.63 -40.45 3.32
C GLU A 84 19.38 -40.89 2.04
N LEU A 85 19.70 -42.18 1.89
CA LEU A 85 20.33 -42.75 0.69
C LEU A 85 19.38 -42.70 -0.51
N ARG A 86 18.12 -43.12 -0.34
CA ARG A 86 17.10 -43.01 -1.39
C ARG A 86 16.87 -41.56 -1.83
N ALA A 87 16.87 -40.61 -0.88
CA ALA A 87 16.74 -39.19 -1.17
C ALA A 87 17.97 -38.65 -1.94
N TYR A 88 19.17 -39.10 -1.59
CA TYR A 88 20.41 -38.75 -2.30
C TYR A 88 20.40 -39.27 -3.75
N ASP A 89 20.07 -40.54 -3.97
CA ASP A 89 20.01 -41.14 -5.31
C ASP A 89 18.92 -40.49 -6.18
N ALA A 90 17.76 -40.20 -5.58
CA ALA A 90 16.69 -39.45 -6.25
C ALA A 90 17.15 -38.04 -6.63
N ALA A 91 17.88 -37.34 -5.75
CA ALA A 91 18.42 -36.01 -6.03
C ALA A 91 19.48 -36.01 -7.14
N GLN A 92 20.36 -37.02 -7.19
CA GLN A 92 21.32 -37.17 -8.30
C GLN A 92 20.63 -37.45 -9.63
N THR A 93 19.61 -38.32 -9.63
CA THR A 93 18.84 -38.63 -10.83
C THR A 93 18.04 -37.43 -11.33
N ALA A 94 17.42 -36.68 -10.42
CA ALA A 94 16.72 -35.44 -10.74
C ALA A 94 17.67 -34.40 -11.36
N ARG A 95 18.85 -34.22 -10.77
CA ARG A 95 19.88 -33.31 -11.29
C ARG A 95 20.39 -33.71 -12.67
N ALA A 96 20.62 -35.01 -12.91
CA ALA A 96 21.03 -35.49 -14.23
C ALA A 96 19.94 -35.25 -15.30
N ARG A 97 18.65 -35.39 -14.91
CA ARG A 97 17.51 -35.06 -15.78
C ARG A 97 17.43 -33.55 -16.06
N GLU A 98 17.54 -32.72 -15.03
CA GLU A 98 17.55 -31.27 -15.16
C GLU A 98 18.70 -30.78 -16.06
N GLU A 99 19.90 -31.34 -15.90
CA GLU A 99 21.06 -31.02 -16.75
C GLU A 99 20.84 -31.46 -18.21
N LEU A 100 20.30 -32.67 -18.43
CA LEU A 100 19.95 -33.16 -19.77
C LEU A 100 18.86 -32.31 -20.43
N GLU A 101 17.82 -31.93 -19.68
CA GLU A 101 16.77 -31.02 -20.16
C GLU A 101 17.34 -29.64 -20.48
N ALA A 102 18.19 -29.08 -19.63
CA ALA A 102 18.86 -27.81 -19.89
C ALA A 102 19.72 -27.86 -21.16
N MET A 103 20.44 -28.97 -21.41
CA MET A 103 21.18 -29.17 -22.66
C MET A 103 20.26 -29.20 -23.88
N ARG A 104 19.12 -29.89 -23.80
CA ARG A 104 18.13 -29.99 -24.89
C ARG A 104 17.42 -28.67 -25.17
N THR A 105 17.11 -27.91 -24.12
CA THR A 105 16.52 -26.57 -24.26
C THR A 105 17.53 -25.59 -24.84
N ALA A 106 18.81 -25.69 -24.45
CA ALA A 106 19.87 -24.84 -24.99
C ALA A 106 20.17 -25.15 -26.47
N ALA A 107 20.13 -26.41 -26.87
CA ALA A 107 20.40 -26.86 -28.24
C ALA A 107 19.32 -27.84 -28.71
N PRO A 108 18.20 -27.34 -29.25
CA PRO A 108 17.10 -28.19 -29.69
C PRO A 108 17.43 -28.91 -31.01
N ASP A 109 17.09 -30.19 -31.08
CA ASP A 109 17.19 -30.98 -32.31
C ASP A 109 16.02 -30.69 -33.28
N ALA A 110 16.10 -31.21 -34.50
CA ALA A 110 15.08 -31.01 -35.53
C ALA A 110 13.68 -31.51 -35.11
N ARG A 111 13.60 -32.54 -34.26
CA ARG A 111 12.31 -33.10 -33.81
C ARG A 111 11.69 -32.25 -32.72
N ALA A 112 12.49 -31.68 -31.82
CA ALA A 112 12.04 -30.69 -30.85
C ALA A 112 11.44 -29.46 -31.55
N ILE A 113 12.08 -28.99 -32.63
CA ILE A 113 11.59 -27.89 -33.46
C ILE A 113 10.26 -28.25 -34.13
N LEU A 114 10.17 -29.41 -34.80
CA LEU A 114 8.95 -29.83 -35.50
C LEU A 114 7.76 -30.10 -34.56
N ARG A 115 8.02 -30.47 -33.30
CA ARG A 115 6.97 -30.65 -32.28
C ARG A 115 6.47 -29.34 -31.67
N GLY A 116 7.08 -28.20 -32.02
CA GLY A 116 6.75 -26.90 -31.42
C GLY A 116 7.12 -26.82 -29.93
N GLY A 117 8.08 -27.63 -29.48
CA GLY A 117 8.48 -27.72 -28.07
C GLY A 117 9.39 -26.59 -27.60
N LEU A 118 9.61 -25.56 -28.43
CA LEU A 118 10.44 -24.41 -28.11
C LEU A 118 9.60 -23.25 -27.58
N PRO A 119 10.12 -22.49 -26.60
CA PRO A 119 9.55 -21.21 -26.22
C PRO A 119 9.30 -20.33 -27.45
N ALA A 120 8.20 -19.59 -27.47
CA ALA A 120 7.78 -18.80 -28.63
C ALA A 120 8.74 -17.65 -29.01
N ASP A 121 9.79 -17.46 -28.21
CA ASP A 121 10.86 -16.48 -28.34
C ASP A 121 12.23 -17.10 -28.65
N ALA A 122 12.34 -18.42 -28.83
CA ALA A 122 13.58 -19.11 -29.17
C ALA A 122 14.05 -18.87 -30.62
N ARG A 123 13.13 -18.39 -31.48
CA ARG A 123 13.38 -18.13 -32.89
C ARG A 123 14.40 -17.02 -33.08
N TRP A 124 15.39 -17.27 -33.94
CA TRP A 124 16.38 -16.28 -34.42
C TRP A 124 17.18 -15.57 -33.31
N ARG A 125 17.46 -16.28 -32.21
CA ARG A 125 18.23 -15.76 -31.07
C ARG A 125 19.73 -16.06 -31.15
N ARG A 126 20.15 -16.95 -32.05
CA ARG A 126 21.55 -17.37 -32.18
C ARG A 126 22.25 -16.53 -33.22
N ARG A 127 23.47 -16.11 -32.90
CA ARG A 127 24.36 -15.50 -33.89
C ARG A 127 24.86 -16.55 -34.86
N ALA A 128 24.97 -16.21 -36.15
CA ALA A 128 25.41 -17.15 -37.17
C ALA A 128 26.73 -17.85 -36.80
N ARG A 129 27.75 -17.10 -36.35
CA ARG A 129 29.08 -17.67 -36.01
C ARG A 129 29.12 -18.52 -34.74
N GLU A 130 28.10 -18.42 -33.88
CA GLU A 130 27.99 -19.19 -32.63
C GLU A 130 27.03 -20.39 -32.79
N PHE A 131 26.50 -20.59 -33.99
CA PHE A 131 25.54 -21.63 -34.28
C PHE A 131 26.21 -23.02 -34.34
N GLU A 132 25.79 -23.91 -33.45
CA GLU A 132 26.23 -25.31 -33.41
C GLU A 132 25.02 -26.23 -33.66
N PRO A 133 24.80 -26.73 -34.89
CA PRO A 133 23.76 -27.72 -35.15
C PRO A 133 23.97 -28.99 -34.32
N VAL A 134 22.85 -29.58 -33.88
CA VAL A 134 22.78 -30.88 -33.21
C VAL A 134 22.74 -31.97 -34.28
N LEU A 135 23.80 -32.78 -34.33
CA LEU A 135 23.94 -33.92 -35.24
C LEU A 135 23.04 -35.10 -34.82
N GLY A 136 22.70 -35.20 -33.55
CA GLY A 136 21.91 -36.29 -33.01
C GLY A 136 22.16 -36.45 -31.53
N ARG A 137 21.85 -37.62 -30.99
CA ARG A 137 21.98 -37.91 -29.55
C ARG A 137 23.01 -38.99 -29.29
N GLY A 138 23.77 -38.82 -28.22
CA GLY A 138 24.82 -39.75 -27.82
C GLY A 138 25.22 -39.55 -26.36
N THR A 139 26.43 -39.95 -26.00
CA THR A 139 26.92 -39.83 -24.62
C THR A 139 27.89 -38.68 -24.50
N VAL A 140 27.62 -37.72 -23.62
CA VAL A 140 28.49 -36.57 -23.35
C VAL A 140 29.09 -36.70 -21.95
N VAL A 141 30.40 -36.45 -21.83
CA VAL A 141 31.09 -36.41 -20.54
C VAL A 141 31.13 -34.98 -20.03
N VAL A 142 30.58 -34.75 -18.83
CA VAL A 142 30.56 -33.46 -18.14
C VAL A 142 31.49 -33.53 -16.94
N ALA A 143 32.42 -32.58 -16.86
CA ALA A 143 33.27 -32.37 -15.69
C ALA A 143 32.79 -31.12 -14.93
N ALA A 144 32.30 -31.28 -13.70
CA ALA A 144 31.85 -30.17 -12.87
C ALA A 144 32.32 -30.34 -11.42
N GLY A 145 33.18 -29.43 -10.95
CA GLY A 145 33.62 -29.40 -9.54
C GLY A 145 34.43 -30.61 -9.08
N GLY A 146 35.24 -31.20 -9.97
CA GLY A 146 36.07 -32.38 -9.69
C GLY A 146 35.39 -33.73 -9.92
N ASP A 147 34.10 -33.73 -10.29
CA ASP A 147 33.30 -34.93 -10.53
C ASP A 147 33.09 -35.11 -12.06
N VAL A 148 33.48 -36.27 -12.60
CA VAL A 148 33.37 -36.61 -14.03
C VAL A 148 32.20 -37.55 -14.23
N ARG A 149 31.23 -37.17 -15.07
CA ARG A 149 29.98 -37.92 -15.25
C ARG A 149 29.64 -38.06 -16.73
N SER A 150 29.11 -39.21 -17.13
CA SER A 150 28.60 -39.44 -18.48
C SER A 150 27.07 -39.27 -18.51
N ILE A 151 26.56 -38.41 -19.38
CA ILE A 151 25.13 -38.21 -19.62
C ILE A 151 24.79 -38.85 -20.96
N ALA A 152 23.98 -39.91 -20.93
CA ALA A 152 23.47 -40.56 -22.13
C ALA A 152 22.31 -39.76 -22.76
N ASP A 153 22.05 -40.00 -24.06
CA ASP A 153 20.97 -39.37 -24.85
C ASP A 153 21.06 -37.82 -24.91
N ALA A 154 22.28 -37.29 -24.75
CA ALA A 154 22.61 -35.87 -24.78
C ALA A 154 22.83 -35.36 -26.23
N PRO A 155 22.50 -34.10 -26.54
CA PRO A 155 22.66 -33.54 -27.88
C PRO A 155 24.14 -33.39 -28.27
N LEU A 156 24.56 -34.08 -29.33
CA LEU A 156 25.90 -33.95 -29.89
C LEU A 156 25.94 -32.78 -30.88
N ARG A 157 26.66 -31.72 -30.50
CA ARG A 157 26.74 -30.47 -31.26
C ARG A 157 28.08 -30.33 -31.97
N VAL A 158 28.08 -29.63 -33.10
CA VAL A 158 29.29 -29.24 -33.81
C VAL A 158 29.09 -27.84 -34.40
N PRO A 159 30.09 -26.94 -34.40
CA PRO A 159 29.98 -25.67 -35.12
C PRO A 159 29.79 -25.93 -36.62
N PHE A 160 28.82 -25.27 -37.27
CA PHE A 160 28.56 -25.51 -38.69
C PHE A 160 29.75 -25.13 -39.60
N SER A 161 30.64 -24.27 -39.11
CA SER A 161 31.83 -23.76 -39.80
C SER A 161 32.99 -24.76 -39.89
N VAL A 162 32.91 -25.93 -39.25
CA VAL A 162 33.96 -26.96 -39.35
C VAL A 162 33.91 -27.77 -40.64
N GLY A 163 32.89 -27.56 -41.47
CA GLY A 163 32.59 -28.38 -42.64
C GLY A 163 32.03 -29.74 -42.22
N ILE A 164 30.75 -29.97 -42.53
CA ILE A 164 30.06 -31.20 -42.17
C ILE A 164 29.90 -32.06 -43.43
N GLY A 165 30.46 -33.26 -43.43
CA GLY A 165 30.25 -34.29 -44.45
C GLY A 165 29.24 -35.31 -43.98
N VAL A 166 28.34 -35.75 -44.86
CA VAL A 166 27.33 -36.79 -44.58
C VAL A 166 27.51 -37.90 -45.60
N VAL A 167 27.79 -39.11 -45.13
CA VAL A 167 28.04 -40.30 -45.94
C VAL A 167 26.92 -41.30 -45.69
N GLY A 168 26.24 -41.74 -46.75
CA GLY A 168 25.20 -42.76 -46.63
C GLY A 168 24.27 -42.79 -47.83
N PRO A 169 23.23 -43.64 -47.81
CA PRO A 169 22.24 -43.69 -48.87
C PRO A 169 21.61 -42.30 -49.11
N PRO A 170 21.45 -41.84 -50.37
CA PRO A 170 21.03 -40.46 -50.67
C PRO A 170 19.74 -40.02 -49.98
N VAL A 171 18.77 -40.94 -49.84
CA VAL A 171 17.48 -40.67 -49.18
C VAL A 171 17.69 -40.33 -47.69
N VAL A 172 18.55 -41.10 -47.01
CA VAL A 172 18.85 -40.97 -45.57
C VAL A 172 19.71 -39.73 -45.33
N ALA A 173 20.74 -39.53 -46.15
CA ALA A 173 21.63 -38.37 -46.09
C ALA A 173 20.87 -37.05 -46.28
N ARG A 174 19.97 -36.97 -47.27
CA ARG A 174 19.11 -35.80 -47.48
C ARG A 174 18.14 -35.58 -46.31
N ALA A 175 17.53 -36.64 -45.78
CA ALA A 175 16.61 -36.52 -44.65
C ALA A 175 17.30 -36.02 -43.37
N PHE A 176 18.56 -36.43 -43.16
CA PHE A 176 19.40 -35.92 -42.09
C PHE A 176 19.76 -34.44 -42.28
N ALA A 177 20.23 -34.10 -43.48
CA ALA A 177 20.62 -32.73 -43.83
C ALA A 177 19.46 -31.74 -43.68
N ARG A 178 18.24 -32.10 -44.11
CA ARG A 178 17.04 -31.27 -43.85
C ARG A 178 16.86 -30.98 -42.36
N GLY A 179 17.12 -31.96 -41.49
CA GLY A 179 17.05 -31.78 -40.04
C GLY A 179 18.04 -30.74 -39.51
N LEU A 180 19.28 -30.73 -40.02
CA LEU A 180 20.27 -29.71 -39.66
C LEU A 180 19.87 -28.32 -40.18
N LEU A 181 19.36 -28.25 -41.42
CA LEU A 181 18.92 -26.99 -42.01
C LEU A 181 17.71 -26.41 -41.27
N LEU A 182 16.75 -27.23 -40.85
CA LEU A 182 15.62 -26.79 -40.03
C LEU A 182 16.06 -26.14 -38.71
N GLN A 183 17.13 -26.66 -38.09
CA GLN A 183 17.71 -26.04 -36.90
C GLN A 183 18.26 -24.64 -37.19
N ALA A 184 18.95 -24.46 -38.33
CA ALA A 184 19.42 -23.14 -38.75
C ALA A 184 18.26 -22.18 -39.05
N LEU A 185 17.24 -22.65 -39.76
CA LEU A 185 16.06 -21.87 -40.13
C LEU A 185 15.28 -21.33 -38.91
N GLU A 186 15.19 -22.12 -37.83
CA GLU A 186 14.50 -21.70 -36.61
C GLU A 186 15.39 -20.84 -35.71
N LEU A 187 16.67 -21.16 -35.55
CA LEU A 187 17.50 -20.59 -34.49
C LEU A 187 18.31 -19.35 -34.88
N VAL A 188 18.61 -19.16 -36.16
CA VAL A 188 19.44 -18.05 -36.67
C VAL A 188 18.61 -17.18 -37.62
N ALA A 189 18.79 -15.87 -37.59
CA ALA A 189 18.02 -14.95 -38.43
C ALA A 189 18.45 -15.02 -39.93
N PRO A 190 17.53 -14.80 -40.88
CA PRO A 190 17.84 -14.89 -42.33
C PRO A 190 18.78 -13.79 -42.85
N ASP A 191 18.94 -12.68 -42.12
CA ASP A 191 19.92 -11.62 -42.38
C ASP A 191 21.32 -11.91 -41.81
N GLU A 192 21.43 -12.87 -40.89
CA GLU A 192 22.74 -13.33 -40.39
C GLU A 192 23.27 -14.55 -41.15
N LEU A 193 22.40 -15.52 -41.48
CA LEU A 193 22.78 -16.78 -42.12
C LEU A 193 21.90 -17.09 -43.35
N GLY A 194 22.52 -17.05 -44.53
CA GLY A 194 21.92 -17.51 -45.78
C GLY A 194 22.19 -18.99 -46.03
N ILE A 195 21.26 -19.69 -46.68
CA ILE A 195 21.41 -21.11 -47.05
C ILE A 195 21.43 -21.23 -48.58
N VAL A 196 22.50 -21.81 -49.11
CA VAL A 196 22.61 -22.09 -50.55
C VAL A 196 22.35 -23.57 -50.77
N LEU A 197 21.23 -23.88 -51.45
CA LEU A 197 20.79 -25.26 -51.73
C LEU A 197 21.29 -25.76 -53.10
N PRO A 198 21.48 -27.08 -53.29
CA PRO A 198 21.84 -27.66 -54.58
C PRO A 198 20.74 -27.45 -55.64
N PRO A 199 21.11 -27.53 -56.93
CA PRO A 199 20.15 -27.69 -58.01
C PRO A 199 19.51 -29.08 -57.92
N GLY A 200 18.18 -29.16 -58.05
CA GLY A 200 17.46 -30.43 -57.92
C GLY A 200 16.10 -30.26 -57.21
N ARG A 201 15.15 -31.13 -57.57
CA ARG A 201 13.78 -31.10 -57.02
C ARG A 201 13.70 -31.59 -55.58
N GLU A 202 14.71 -32.33 -55.14
CA GLU A 202 14.84 -32.92 -53.81
C GLU A 202 14.94 -31.89 -52.69
N TRP A 203 15.35 -30.66 -53.05
CA TRP A 203 15.53 -29.51 -52.17
C TRP A 203 14.43 -28.45 -52.31
N ASP A 204 13.46 -28.65 -53.21
CA ASP A 204 12.33 -27.73 -53.44
C ASP A 204 11.54 -27.49 -52.14
N CYS A 205 11.48 -28.49 -51.27
CA CYS A 205 10.85 -28.42 -49.96
C CYS A 205 11.39 -27.31 -49.04
N LEU A 206 12.58 -26.76 -49.29
CA LEU A 206 13.17 -25.69 -48.48
C LEU A 206 13.26 -24.35 -49.22
N ARG A 207 12.96 -24.29 -50.52
CA ARG A 207 13.14 -23.07 -51.34
C ARG A 207 12.20 -21.92 -50.97
N SER A 208 11.11 -22.21 -50.26
CA SER A 208 10.20 -21.18 -49.72
C SER A 208 10.75 -20.48 -48.49
N ALA A 209 11.75 -21.05 -47.81
CA ALA A 209 12.29 -20.49 -46.57
C ALA A 209 13.00 -19.14 -46.80
N PRO A 210 12.87 -18.18 -45.86
CA PRO A 210 13.45 -16.84 -46.01
C PRO A 210 14.98 -16.85 -46.14
N HIS A 211 15.67 -17.77 -45.45
CA HIS A 211 17.13 -17.93 -45.48
C HIS A 211 17.68 -18.36 -46.85
N VAL A 212 16.84 -18.91 -47.73
CA VAL A 212 17.25 -19.31 -49.09
C VAL A 212 17.13 -18.13 -50.07
N ARG A 213 16.27 -17.14 -49.75
CA ARG A 213 16.00 -15.96 -50.59
C ARG A 213 16.76 -14.72 -50.13
N GLY A 214 17.28 -14.70 -48.90
CA GLY A 214 18.01 -13.57 -48.33
C GLY A 214 19.37 -13.36 -49.00
N GLU A 215 19.46 -12.40 -49.92
CA GLU A 215 20.73 -12.04 -50.59
C GLU A 215 21.69 -11.24 -49.70
N THR A 216 21.18 -10.68 -48.60
CA THR A 216 21.90 -9.74 -47.70
C THR A 216 22.63 -10.41 -46.54
N ALA A 217 22.60 -11.74 -46.43
CA ALA A 217 23.16 -12.45 -45.28
C ALA A 217 24.69 -12.34 -45.18
N GLY A 218 25.19 -12.03 -43.98
CA GLY A 218 26.63 -11.88 -43.71
C GLY A 218 27.44 -13.18 -43.77
N VAL A 219 26.81 -14.34 -43.56
CA VAL A 219 27.42 -15.68 -43.68
C VAL A 219 26.52 -16.58 -44.52
N ARG A 220 27.09 -17.47 -45.34
CA ARG A 220 26.32 -18.43 -46.14
C ARG A 220 26.76 -19.86 -45.88
N TRP A 221 25.80 -20.71 -45.49
CA TRP A 221 26.00 -22.14 -45.38
C TRP A 221 25.62 -22.81 -46.70
N ARG A 222 26.60 -23.37 -47.39
CA ARG A 222 26.39 -24.01 -48.70
C ARG A 222 26.22 -25.52 -48.54
N VAL A 223 25.12 -26.03 -49.08
CA VAL A 223 24.83 -27.45 -49.17
C VAL A 223 25.26 -27.95 -50.55
N CYS A 224 26.01 -29.05 -50.62
CA CYS A 224 26.49 -29.64 -51.86
C CYS A 224 26.20 -31.14 -51.89
N GLU A 225 25.83 -31.67 -53.05
CA GLU A 225 25.59 -33.10 -53.24
C GLU A 225 26.49 -33.66 -54.34
N ILE A 226 27.40 -34.56 -53.96
CA ILE A 226 28.38 -35.15 -54.89
C ILE A 226 27.66 -36.06 -55.88
N GLY A 227 27.84 -35.77 -57.17
CA GLY A 227 27.15 -36.41 -58.29
C GLY A 227 26.07 -35.54 -58.95
N ALA A 228 25.60 -34.48 -58.29
CA ALA A 228 24.64 -33.50 -58.84
C ALA A 228 25.24 -32.10 -59.04
N ASP A 229 26.23 -31.72 -58.24
CA ASP A 229 26.91 -30.41 -58.28
C ASP A 229 28.25 -30.42 -59.04
N ALA A 230 28.60 -29.28 -59.65
CA ALA A 230 29.98 -28.99 -60.06
C ALA A 230 30.87 -28.76 -58.81
N LYS A 231 32.11 -29.26 -58.85
CA LYS A 231 33.08 -29.37 -57.74
C LYS A 231 32.86 -28.39 -56.57
N PRO A 232 32.78 -28.87 -55.31
CA PRO A 232 32.62 -27.99 -54.14
C PRO A 232 33.79 -27.01 -54.02
N GLY A 233 33.49 -25.71 -53.85
CA GLY A 233 34.50 -24.67 -53.63
C GLY A 233 35.19 -24.79 -52.26
N GLY A 234 36.41 -24.25 -52.12
CA GLY A 234 37.30 -24.48 -50.97
C GLY A 234 36.95 -23.81 -49.61
N GLY A 235 35.66 -23.59 -49.31
CA GLY A 235 35.21 -23.02 -48.03
C GLY A 235 35.04 -24.06 -46.91
N THR A 236 34.92 -23.61 -45.65
CA THR A 236 34.63 -24.47 -44.48
C THR A 236 33.17 -24.41 -44.02
N ASP A 237 32.40 -23.41 -44.45
CA ASP A 237 30.95 -23.30 -44.19
C ASP A 237 30.15 -24.18 -45.17
N LEU A 238 30.47 -25.49 -45.21
CA LEU A 238 29.92 -26.47 -46.15
C LEU A 238 29.16 -27.59 -45.43
N LEU A 239 28.06 -28.04 -46.04
CA LEU A 239 27.36 -29.29 -45.73
C LEU A 239 27.38 -30.17 -47.00
N VAL A 240 28.19 -31.23 -47.01
CA VAL A 240 28.41 -32.06 -48.21
C VAL A 240 27.79 -33.44 -48.04
N LEU A 241 26.97 -33.86 -49.01
CA LEU A 241 26.40 -35.22 -49.08
C LEU A 241 27.19 -36.06 -50.08
N ALA A 242 27.59 -37.26 -49.67
CA ALA A 242 28.39 -38.19 -50.48
C ALA A 242 27.95 -39.65 -50.29
N GLY A 243 28.24 -40.49 -51.29
CA GLY A 243 28.01 -41.94 -51.20
C GLY A 243 29.11 -42.65 -50.40
N SER A 244 30.33 -42.09 -50.42
CA SER A 244 31.50 -42.60 -49.71
C SER A 244 32.29 -41.48 -49.02
N ALA A 245 32.92 -41.78 -47.89
CA ALA A 245 33.79 -40.85 -47.17
C ALA A 245 35.00 -40.39 -48.01
N SER A 246 35.46 -41.20 -48.97
CA SER A 246 36.55 -40.85 -49.90
C SER A 246 36.21 -39.71 -50.86
N GLU A 247 34.93 -39.41 -51.04
CA GLU A 247 34.45 -38.36 -51.94
C GLU A 247 34.40 -37.00 -51.24
N LEU A 248 34.43 -36.96 -49.91
CA LEU A 248 34.31 -35.72 -49.14
C LEU A 248 35.54 -34.82 -49.32
N PRO A 249 35.34 -33.49 -49.44
CA PRO A 249 36.44 -32.54 -49.46
C PRO A 249 37.25 -32.56 -48.15
N PRO A 250 38.57 -32.26 -48.19
CA PRO A 250 39.39 -32.12 -46.99
C PRO A 250 38.92 -31.03 -46.01
N SER A 251 38.07 -30.10 -46.46
CA SER A 251 37.47 -29.08 -45.61
C SER A 251 36.35 -29.59 -44.69
N CYS A 252 35.82 -30.80 -44.92
CA CYS A 252 34.85 -31.44 -44.04
C CYS A 252 35.56 -32.11 -42.85
N ARG A 253 35.69 -31.40 -41.72
CA ARG A 253 36.37 -31.92 -40.53
C ARG A 253 35.49 -32.79 -39.64
N CYS A 254 34.18 -32.74 -39.83
CA CYS A 254 33.20 -33.57 -39.14
C CYS A 254 32.46 -34.43 -40.14
N VAL A 255 32.53 -35.76 -40.03
CA VAL A 255 31.90 -36.71 -40.95
C VAL A 255 30.84 -37.52 -40.22
N VAL A 256 29.60 -37.52 -40.73
CA VAL A 256 28.49 -38.31 -40.21
C VAL A 256 28.23 -39.47 -41.16
N GLU A 257 28.40 -40.71 -40.68
CA GLU A 257 28.16 -41.93 -41.45
C GLU A 257 26.80 -42.54 -41.06
N LEU A 258 25.93 -42.71 -42.05
CA LEU A 258 24.52 -43.07 -41.88
C LEU A 258 24.14 -44.32 -42.68
N GLY A 259 23.28 -45.17 -42.11
CA GLY A 259 22.63 -46.26 -42.83
C GLY A 259 23.54 -47.41 -43.28
N GLY A 260 24.69 -47.58 -42.61
CA GLY A 260 25.59 -48.73 -42.79
C GLY A 260 25.10 -50.00 -42.09
N ARG A 261 25.91 -51.07 -42.11
CA ARG A 261 25.62 -52.32 -41.37
C ARG A 261 25.77 -52.18 -39.84
N GLY A 262 26.31 -51.07 -39.35
CA GLY A 262 26.46 -50.75 -37.93
C GLY A 262 25.66 -49.49 -37.55
N PRO A 263 25.70 -49.06 -36.28
CA PRO A 263 24.98 -47.87 -35.85
C PRO A 263 25.52 -46.61 -36.54
N ASP A 264 24.63 -45.64 -36.73
CA ASP A 264 24.97 -44.30 -37.23
C ASP A 264 26.05 -43.70 -36.32
N ARG A 265 27.07 -43.05 -36.90
CA ARG A 265 28.21 -42.55 -36.14
C ARG A 265 28.72 -41.22 -36.67
N VAL A 266 29.37 -40.46 -35.81
CA VAL A 266 30.09 -39.22 -36.17
C VAL A 266 31.59 -39.40 -35.94
N VAL A 267 32.39 -38.98 -36.91
CA VAL A 267 33.86 -39.02 -36.89
C VAL A 267 34.40 -37.59 -36.93
N GLY A 268 35.36 -37.27 -36.07
CA GLY A 268 36.07 -35.98 -36.10
C GLY A 268 35.52 -34.87 -35.18
N ARG A 269 34.41 -35.11 -34.46
CA ARG A 269 33.79 -34.14 -33.53
C ARG A 269 34.66 -33.82 -32.30
N GLU A 270 35.21 -34.85 -31.66
CA GLU A 270 36.04 -34.74 -30.44
C GLU A 270 37.55 -34.85 -30.71
N GLY A 271 37.96 -34.81 -31.97
CA GLY A 271 39.35 -34.95 -32.39
C GLY A 271 39.50 -35.82 -33.63
N ALA A 272 40.62 -35.66 -34.33
CA ALA A 272 40.88 -36.36 -35.58
C ALA A 272 40.79 -37.89 -35.39
N GLY A 273 39.95 -38.55 -36.19
CA GLY A 273 39.80 -40.01 -36.21
C GLY A 273 38.97 -40.63 -35.08
N ARG A 274 38.45 -39.84 -34.12
CA ARG A 274 37.57 -40.35 -33.05
C ARG A 274 36.15 -40.53 -33.58
N ALA A 275 35.59 -41.73 -33.39
CA ALA A 275 34.23 -42.09 -33.76
C ALA A 275 33.31 -42.18 -32.53
N GLU A 276 32.11 -41.63 -32.64
CA GLU A 276 31.09 -41.65 -31.59
C GLU A 276 29.76 -42.17 -32.17
N GLU A 277 29.07 -43.02 -31.42
CA GLU A 277 27.75 -43.54 -31.81
C GLU A 277 26.67 -42.44 -31.71
N LEU A 278 25.75 -42.44 -32.68
CA LEU A 278 24.77 -41.39 -32.89
C LEU A 278 23.37 -41.99 -33.05
N THR A 279 22.40 -41.47 -32.31
CA THR A 279 20.98 -41.65 -32.62
C THR A 279 20.47 -40.43 -33.37
N VAL A 280 20.09 -40.62 -34.63
CA VAL A 280 19.75 -39.54 -35.56
C VAL A 280 18.24 -39.33 -35.66
N ALA A 281 17.84 -38.07 -35.81
CA ALA A 281 16.48 -37.70 -36.14
C ALA A 281 16.38 -37.27 -37.61
N TYR A 282 15.67 -38.06 -38.41
CA TYR A 282 15.45 -37.77 -39.83
C TYR A 282 14.26 -36.83 -40.05
N VAL A 283 14.32 -35.98 -41.09
CA VAL A 283 13.22 -35.10 -41.50
C VAL A 283 12.81 -35.40 -42.93
N SER A 284 11.53 -35.74 -43.13
CA SER A 284 10.96 -35.98 -44.45
C SER A 284 10.83 -34.69 -45.27
N ALA A 285 10.76 -34.81 -46.59
CA ALA A 285 10.56 -33.65 -47.48
C ALA A 285 9.24 -32.94 -47.19
N GLY A 286 8.18 -33.67 -46.85
CA GLY A 286 6.87 -33.09 -46.49
C GLY A 286 6.89 -32.33 -45.17
N GLU A 287 7.60 -32.84 -44.15
CA GLU A 287 7.81 -32.10 -42.89
C GLU A 287 8.62 -30.83 -43.11
N ALA A 288 9.71 -30.92 -43.90
CA ALA A 288 10.52 -29.77 -44.26
C ALA A 288 9.73 -28.72 -45.05
N LEU A 289 8.89 -29.13 -46.01
CA LEU A 289 8.03 -28.23 -46.78
C LEU A 289 7.02 -27.51 -45.89
N ARG A 290 6.28 -28.24 -45.04
CA ARG A 290 5.31 -27.62 -44.13
C ARG A 290 5.98 -26.63 -43.18
N PHE A 291 7.16 -26.97 -42.68
CA PHE A 291 7.95 -26.10 -41.82
C PHE A 291 8.43 -24.86 -42.58
N ALA A 292 9.04 -25.01 -43.75
CA ALA A 292 9.53 -23.92 -44.56
C ALA A 292 8.41 -22.98 -45.01
N GLU A 293 7.26 -23.50 -45.39
CA GLU A 293 6.07 -22.70 -45.70
C GLU A 293 5.49 -22.02 -44.46
N ALA A 294 5.43 -22.69 -43.31
CA ALA A 294 4.98 -22.06 -42.07
C ALA A 294 5.92 -20.93 -41.65
N LEU A 295 7.23 -21.15 -41.75
CA LEU A 295 8.25 -20.15 -41.51
C LEU A 295 8.16 -19.01 -42.53
N ALA A 296 7.95 -19.31 -43.81
CA ALA A 296 7.74 -18.31 -44.86
C ALA A 296 6.42 -17.57 -44.69
N ARG A 297 5.38 -18.16 -44.08
CA ARG A 297 4.15 -17.45 -43.69
C ARG A 297 4.34 -16.61 -42.44
N SER A 298 5.16 -17.03 -41.48
CA SER A 298 5.52 -16.22 -40.31
C SER A 298 6.49 -15.08 -40.66
N ALA A 299 7.41 -15.31 -41.59
CA ALA A 299 8.32 -14.30 -42.13
C ALA A 299 7.61 -13.44 -43.18
N GLY A 300 6.71 -14.03 -43.97
CA GLY A 300 5.85 -13.39 -44.99
C GLY A 300 4.50 -12.91 -44.47
N SER A 301 4.24 -12.99 -43.17
CA SER A 301 3.37 -12.06 -42.43
C SER A 301 4.09 -10.75 -42.09
N ALA A 302 5.36 -10.63 -42.50
CA ALA A 302 5.94 -9.35 -42.94
C ALA A 302 5.81 -9.15 -44.47
N GLY A 303 4.84 -9.83 -45.11
CA GLY A 303 4.17 -9.24 -46.24
C GLY A 303 3.41 -8.03 -45.71
N GLU A 304 3.62 -6.88 -46.33
CA GLU A 304 2.97 -5.61 -46.01
C GLU A 304 1.44 -5.74 -46.08
N ARG A 305 0.79 -6.31 -45.06
CA ARG A 305 -0.47 -5.73 -44.63
C ARG A 305 -0.10 -4.36 -44.10
N ALA A 306 -0.43 -3.32 -44.85
CA ALA A 306 -0.33 -1.97 -44.36
C ALA A 306 -1.04 -1.93 -43.01
N MET A 307 -0.27 -1.71 -41.94
CA MET A 307 -0.82 -1.57 -40.61
C MET A 307 -1.85 -0.44 -40.66
N PRO A 308 -3.10 -0.68 -40.23
CA PRO A 308 -4.11 0.36 -40.30
C PRO A 308 -3.66 1.58 -39.50
N GLU A 309 -4.01 2.77 -39.97
CA GLU A 309 -3.69 4.02 -39.27
C GLU A 309 -4.43 4.10 -37.92
N SER A 310 -5.65 3.54 -37.87
CA SER A 310 -6.43 3.37 -36.66
C SER A 310 -7.36 2.15 -36.77
N VAL A 311 -7.78 1.62 -35.64
CA VAL A 311 -8.81 0.58 -35.52
C VAL A 311 -9.62 0.88 -34.26
N SER A 312 -10.93 0.67 -34.27
CA SER A 312 -11.73 0.86 -33.05
C SER A 312 -11.83 -0.41 -32.21
N LEU A 313 -12.05 -0.25 -30.91
CA LEU A 313 -12.15 -1.37 -29.97
C LEU A 313 -13.32 -2.31 -30.29
N SER A 314 -14.46 -1.75 -30.69
CA SER A 314 -15.65 -2.51 -31.08
C SER A 314 -15.45 -3.31 -32.37
N GLU A 315 -14.69 -2.82 -33.36
CA GLU A 315 -14.38 -3.54 -34.60
C GLU A 315 -13.49 -4.77 -34.38
N LEU A 316 -12.73 -4.82 -33.27
CA LEU A 316 -11.88 -5.95 -32.91
C LEU A 316 -12.63 -7.07 -32.17
N GLY A 317 -13.92 -6.89 -31.85
CA GLY A 317 -14.65 -7.82 -30.99
C GLY A 317 -14.15 -7.80 -29.54
N ALA A 318 -13.36 -6.79 -29.14
CA ALA A 318 -12.75 -6.70 -27.81
C ALA A 318 -13.74 -6.37 -26.68
N LEU A 319 -15.01 -6.10 -27.02
CA LEU A 319 -16.09 -5.79 -26.08
C LEU A 319 -17.03 -6.98 -25.82
N GLU A 320 -16.65 -8.18 -26.26
CA GLU A 320 -17.43 -9.40 -26.04
C GLU A 320 -17.07 -10.05 -24.70
N ARG A 321 -18.10 -10.51 -23.98
CA ARG A 321 -17.92 -11.19 -22.70
C ARG A 321 -17.60 -12.66 -22.90
N VAL A 322 -16.39 -13.05 -22.51
CA VAL A 322 -15.93 -14.44 -22.51
C VAL A 322 -15.70 -14.89 -21.07
N GLY A 323 -16.48 -15.87 -20.60
CA GLY A 323 -16.43 -16.34 -19.21
C GLY A 323 -15.42 -17.47 -18.98
N GLY A 324 -15.02 -17.66 -17.71
CA GLY A 324 -14.36 -18.89 -17.24
C GLY A 324 -12.82 -18.92 -17.32
N GLU A 325 -12.19 -17.81 -17.68
CA GLU A 325 -10.73 -17.73 -17.84
C GLU A 325 -10.01 -17.52 -16.51
N LYS A 326 -8.81 -18.11 -16.37
CA LYS A 326 -7.97 -17.99 -15.16
C LYS A 326 -7.03 -16.77 -15.19
N GLY A 327 -6.80 -16.20 -16.37
CA GLY A 327 -5.95 -15.03 -16.62
C GLY A 327 -6.75 -13.74 -16.78
N LEU A 328 -6.12 -12.72 -17.37
CA LEU A 328 -6.77 -11.48 -17.80
C LEU A 328 -6.43 -11.16 -19.28
N PRO A 329 -6.68 -12.08 -20.23
CA PRO A 329 -6.43 -11.86 -21.64
C PRO A 329 -7.40 -10.83 -22.22
N VAL A 330 -6.93 -9.91 -23.06
CA VAL A 330 -7.77 -8.95 -23.78
C VAL A 330 -7.16 -8.61 -25.13
N VAL A 331 -8.02 -8.46 -26.15
CA VAL A 331 -7.61 -7.94 -27.45
C VAL A 331 -7.51 -6.42 -27.35
N LEU A 332 -6.31 -5.87 -27.55
CA LEU A 332 -6.06 -4.42 -27.41
C LEU A 332 -5.74 -3.70 -28.72
N GLY A 333 -5.51 -4.44 -29.79
CA GLY A 333 -5.11 -3.86 -31.05
C GLY A 333 -4.94 -4.89 -32.14
N ILE A 334 -4.38 -4.45 -33.26
CA ILE A 334 -4.09 -5.28 -34.43
C ILE A 334 -2.61 -5.17 -34.77
N GLY A 335 -1.97 -6.30 -35.00
CA GLY A 335 -0.60 -6.41 -35.48
C GLY A 335 -0.57 -6.92 -36.92
N PRO A 336 0.63 -7.08 -37.51
CA PRO A 336 0.78 -7.60 -38.88
C PRO A 336 0.11 -8.97 -39.09
N ALA A 337 0.07 -9.78 -38.03
CA ALA A 337 -0.51 -11.12 -38.04
C ALA A 337 -2.02 -11.18 -37.71
N GLY A 338 -2.67 -10.05 -37.36
CA GLY A 338 -4.07 -10.01 -36.91
C GLY A 338 -4.23 -9.42 -35.49
N PRO A 339 -5.39 -9.62 -34.84
CA PRO A 339 -5.64 -9.13 -33.49
C PRO A 339 -4.56 -9.54 -32.50
N VAL A 340 -4.13 -8.61 -31.66
CA VAL A 340 -3.12 -8.83 -30.62
C VAL A 340 -3.82 -8.91 -29.27
N GLU A 341 -3.77 -10.10 -28.68
CA GLU A 341 -4.24 -10.36 -27.32
C GLU A 341 -3.07 -10.22 -26.33
N ILE A 342 -3.35 -9.62 -25.19
CA ILE A 342 -2.41 -9.43 -24.07
C ILE A 342 -3.08 -9.95 -22.80
N ASP A 343 -2.39 -10.80 -22.04
CA ASP A 343 -2.85 -11.30 -20.74
C ASP A 343 -2.03 -10.68 -19.61
N LEU A 344 -2.67 -9.80 -18.82
CA LEU A 344 -2.02 -9.12 -17.71
C LEU A 344 -1.53 -10.09 -16.61
N VAL A 345 -2.08 -11.30 -16.50
CA VAL A 345 -1.62 -12.30 -15.52
C VAL A 345 -0.45 -13.11 -16.10
N ALA A 346 -0.58 -13.59 -17.34
CA ALA A 346 0.39 -14.50 -17.96
C ALA A 346 1.62 -13.76 -18.54
N ASP A 347 1.41 -12.62 -19.20
CA ASP A 347 2.47 -11.87 -19.89
C ASP A 347 3.29 -10.98 -18.94
N GLY A 348 2.71 -10.64 -17.78
CA GLY A 348 3.42 -9.96 -16.70
C GLY A 348 2.45 -9.34 -15.71
N PRO A 349 2.42 -9.77 -14.43
CA PRO A 349 1.42 -9.36 -13.43
C PRO A 349 1.37 -7.84 -13.21
N HIS A 350 2.40 -7.12 -13.64
CA HIS A 350 2.45 -5.68 -13.69
C HIS A 350 2.96 -5.25 -15.08
N ALA A 351 2.52 -4.08 -15.53
CA ALA A 351 2.85 -3.52 -16.82
C ALA A 351 3.48 -2.13 -16.69
N ILE A 352 4.39 -1.80 -17.61
CA ILE A 352 4.89 -0.43 -17.82
C ILE A 352 4.52 0.03 -19.21
N VAL A 353 3.94 1.23 -19.31
CA VAL A 353 3.55 1.87 -20.56
C VAL A 353 4.34 3.17 -20.73
N GLY A 354 5.16 3.24 -21.77
CA GLY A 354 5.97 4.42 -22.09
C GLY A 354 5.53 5.07 -23.39
N GLY A 355 5.46 6.41 -23.41
CA GLY A 355 5.14 7.13 -24.64
C GLY A 355 5.08 8.64 -24.48
N THR A 356 5.48 9.36 -25.52
CA THR A 356 5.48 10.82 -25.54
C THR A 356 4.07 11.39 -25.63
N THR A 357 3.89 12.68 -25.33
CA THR A 357 2.61 13.36 -25.54
C THR A 357 2.12 13.18 -26.98
N GLY A 358 0.82 12.89 -27.15
CA GLY A 358 0.21 12.65 -28.46
C GLY A 358 0.60 11.32 -29.11
N SER A 359 1.21 10.39 -28.38
CA SER A 359 1.51 9.04 -28.89
C SER A 359 0.32 8.07 -28.84
N GLY A 360 -0.78 8.43 -28.18
CA GLY A 360 -1.96 7.57 -27.98
C GLY A 360 -2.00 6.83 -26.64
N LYS A 361 -1.19 7.25 -25.66
CA LYS A 361 -1.07 6.60 -24.34
C LYS A 361 -2.40 6.59 -23.58
N SER A 362 -3.07 7.75 -23.47
CA SER A 362 -4.32 7.86 -22.70
C SER A 362 -5.44 7.05 -23.35
N GLU A 363 -5.54 7.07 -24.68
CA GLU A 363 -6.49 6.29 -25.46
C GLU A 363 -6.24 4.77 -25.30
N LEU A 364 -4.99 4.33 -25.30
CA LEU A 364 -4.63 2.93 -25.02
C LEU A 364 -5.08 2.50 -23.62
N LEU A 365 -4.88 3.33 -22.59
CA LEU A 365 -5.29 2.98 -21.23
C LEU A 365 -6.81 2.87 -21.09
N VAL A 366 -7.55 3.80 -21.72
CA VAL A 366 -9.00 3.75 -21.77
C VAL A 366 -9.47 2.49 -22.50
N ALA A 367 -8.90 2.19 -23.68
CA ALA A 367 -9.22 0.98 -24.42
C ALA A 367 -8.94 -0.30 -23.62
N TRP A 368 -7.82 -0.33 -22.88
CA TRP A 368 -7.43 -1.49 -22.08
C TRP A 368 -8.38 -1.74 -20.91
N VAL A 369 -8.75 -0.70 -20.17
CA VAL A 369 -9.73 -0.83 -19.07
C VAL A 369 -11.10 -1.26 -19.62
N LEU A 370 -11.54 -0.71 -20.75
CA LEU A 370 -12.80 -1.10 -21.38
C LEU A 370 -12.81 -2.56 -21.83
N ALA A 371 -11.75 -3.03 -22.48
CA ALA A 371 -11.64 -4.43 -22.91
C ALA A 371 -11.68 -5.39 -21.71
N LEU A 372 -10.96 -5.06 -20.63
CA LEU A 372 -10.94 -5.88 -19.41
C LEU A 372 -12.30 -5.90 -18.71
N ALA A 373 -12.97 -4.74 -18.61
CA ALA A 373 -14.31 -4.62 -18.04
C ALA A 373 -15.35 -5.42 -18.86
N ALA A 374 -15.27 -5.35 -20.18
CA ALA A 374 -16.15 -6.08 -21.07
C ALA A 374 -16.01 -7.60 -20.90
N ARG A 375 -14.76 -8.11 -20.84
CA ARG A 375 -14.48 -9.55 -20.78
C ARG A 375 -14.74 -10.18 -19.40
N HIS A 376 -14.37 -9.52 -18.30
CA HIS A 376 -14.26 -10.19 -16.99
C HIS A 376 -15.34 -9.85 -15.94
N GLY A 377 -16.14 -8.80 -16.16
CA GLY A 377 -17.17 -8.38 -15.18
C GLY A 377 -16.62 -7.91 -13.82
N PRO A 378 -17.43 -7.22 -13.00
CA PRO A 378 -16.95 -6.60 -11.75
C PRO A 378 -16.66 -7.59 -10.62
N ALA A 379 -17.20 -8.81 -10.71
CA ALA A 379 -16.83 -9.91 -9.80
C ALA A 379 -15.43 -10.47 -10.12
N GLY A 380 -14.96 -10.35 -11.36
CA GLY A 380 -13.65 -10.84 -11.81
C GLY A 380 -12.55 -9.79 -11.69
N VAL A 381 -12.85 -8.54 -12.06
CA VAL A 381 -11.87 -7.44 -12.12
C VAL A 381 -12.44 -6.12 -11.59
N THR A 382 -11.60 -5.36 -10.89
CA THR A 382 -11.89 -4.02 -10.37
C THR A 382 -10.74 -3.09 -10.66
N PHE A 383 -11.01 -1.79 -10.79
CA PHE A 383 -10.01 -0.80 -11.20
C PHE A 383 -9.87 0.34 -10.20
N LEU A 384 -8.62 0.69 -9.91
CA LEU A 384 -8.22 1.99 -9.38
C LEU A 384 -7.59 2.80 -10.49
N LEU A 385 -8.13 3.99 -10.77
CA LEU A 385 -7.62 4.85 -11.82
C LEU A 385 -6.99 6.09 -11.19
N ALA A 386 -5.71 6.34 -11.44
CA ALA A 386 -4.99 7.48 -10.89
C ALA A 386 -4.38 8.34 -12.02
N ASP A 387 -4.86 9.58 -12.15
CA ASP A 387 -4.45 10.58 -13.15
C ASP A 387 -3.79 11.79 -12.46
N PHE A 388 -2.49 11.96 -12.68
CA PHE A 388 -1.68 13.00 -12.05
C PHE A 388 -1.43 14.24 -12.93
N LYS A 389 -2.07 14.35 -14.12
CA LYS A 389 -1.76 15.42 -15.10
C LYS A 389 -2.99 16.16 -15.66
N GLY A 390 -4.15 16.09 -15.00
CA GLY A 390 -5.30 16.96 -15.36
C GLY A 390 -6.68 16.32 -15.33
N GLY A 391 -6.82 15.11 -14.76
CA GLY A 391 -8.10 14.51 -14.35
C GLY A 391 -9.08 14.11 -15.46
N ALA A 392 -8.80 14.48 -16.71
CA ALA A 392 -9.69 14.22 -17.85
C ALA A 392 -9.45 12.85 -18.51
N GLY A 393 -8.29 12.21 -18.30
CA GLY A 393 -7.91 11.00 -19.03
C GLY A 393 -8.82 9.79 -18.76
N PHE A 394 -9.27 9.65 -17.52
CA PHE A 394 -10.12 8.53 -17.07
C PHE A 394 -11.58 8.89 -16.85
N ALA A 395 -12.00 10.13 -17.12
CA ALA A 395 -13.38 10.57 -16.94
C ALA A 395 -14.43 9.65 -17.64
N PRO A 396 -14.19 9.13 -18.87
CA PRO A 396 -15.13 8.21 -19.52
C PRO A 396 -15.34 6.88 -18.78
N LEU A 397 -14.40 6.48 -17.92
CA LEU A 397 -14.41 5.20 -17.22
C LEU A 397 -15.08 5.29 -15.84
N ALA A 398 -15.22 6.49 -15.28
CA ALA A 398 -15.66 6.70 -13.89
C ALA A 398 -17.03 6.08 -13.58
N ALA A 399 -17.91 5.96 -14.59
CA ALA A 399 -19.24 5.40 -14.45
C ALA A 399 -19.30 3.85 -14.55
N LEU A 400 -18.18 3.18 -14.84
CA LEU A 400 -18.15 1.72 -14.91
C LEU A 400 -18.33 1.10 -13.51
N PRO A 401 -19.16 0.04 -13.35
CA PRO A 401 -19.35 -0.62 -12.06
C PRO A 401 -18.06 -1.27 -11.52
N HIS A 402 -17.09 -1.52 -12.39
CA HIS A 402 -15.77 -2.06 -12.06
C HIS A 402 -14.85 -1.05 -11.35
N VAL A 403 -15.08 0.24 -11.58
CA VAL A 403 -14.20 1.31 -11.09
C VAL A 403 -14.56 1.60 -9.65
N THR A 404 -13.61 1.34 -8.75
CA THR A 404 -13.83 1.49 -7.31
C THR A 404 -13.58 2.93 -6.82
N GLY A 405 -13.13 3.79 -7.73
CA GLY A 405 -12.71 5.16 -7.48
C GLY A 405 -11.72 5.67 -8.53
N VAL A 406 -11.81 6.97 -8.81
CA VAL A 406 -10.89 7.70 -9.69
C VAL A 406 -10.18 8.74 -8.84
N ILE A 407 -8.87 8.75 -8.96
CA ILE A 407 -7.97 9.60 -8.20
C ILE A 407 -7.39 10.61 -9.19
N THR A 408 -7.83 11.86 -9.10
CA THR A 408 -7.38 12.94 -9.98
C THR A 408 -6.65 14.00 -9.18
N ASP A 409 -5.68 14.66 -9.81
CA ASP A 409 -5.06 15.90 -9.31
C ASP A 409 -4.63 15.81 -7.84
N LEU A 410 -3.93 14.71 -7.52
CA LEU A 410 -3.49 14.48 -6.16
C LEU A 410 -2.39 15.45 -5.76
N ASP A 411 -2.69 16.20 -4.72
CA ASP A 411 -1.66 16.70 -3.82
C ASP A 411 -0.92 15.52 -3.16
N GLN A 412 0.22 15.79 -2.53
CA GLN A 412 1.03 14.77 -1.89
C GLN A 412 0.22 13.92 -0.88
N HIS A 413 -0.72 14.53 -0.18
CA HIS A 413 -1.49 13.88 0.87
C HIS A 413 -2.53 12.88 0.35
N GLY A 414 -3.24 13.24 -0.72
CA GLY A 414 -4.21 12.33 -1.31
C GLY A 414 -3.52 11.13 -1.95
N ALA A 415 -2.28 11.28 -2.46
CA ALA A 415 -1.44 10.16 -2.85
C ALA A 415 -1.14 9.26 -1.65
N ASP A 416 -0.55 9.79 -0.58
CA ASP A 416 -0.20 9.01 0.62
C ASP A 416 -1.41 8.27 1.19
N ARG A 417 -2.58 8.92 1.25
CA ARG A 417 -3.85 8.32 1.68
C ARG A 417 -4.28 7.15 0.79
N ALA A 418 -4.22 7.32 -0.54
CA ALA A 418 -4.56 6.29 -1.49
C ALA A 418 -3.63 5.07 -1.36
N PHE A 419 -2.32 5.29 -1.27
CA PHE A 419 -1.35 4.21 -1.10
C PHE A 419 -1.47 3.51 0.24
N ALA A 420 -1.75 4.23 1.34
CA ALA A 420 -2.06 3.60 2.62
C ALA A 420 -3.27 2.66 2.53
N SER A 421 -4.28 3.03 1.74
CA SER A 421 -5.49 2.23 1.49
C SER A 421 -5.20 0.99 0.64
N VAL A 422 -4.33 1.11 -0.37
CA VAL A 422 -3.86 -0.03 -1.18
C VAL A 422 -2.98 -0.98 -0.36
N ALA A 423 -2.09 -0.47 0.48
CA ALA A 423 -1.28 -1.29 1.38
C ALA A 423 -2.15 -2.06 2.39
N ALA A 424 -3.22 -1.43 2.89
CA ALA A 424 -4.23 -2.09 3.71
C ALA A 424 -4.96 -3.20 2.95
N GLU A 425 -5.21 -3.00 1.65
CA GLU A 425 -5.84 -4.01 0.80
C GLU A 425 -4.94 -5.24 0.62
N LEU A 426 -3.63 -5.06 0.44
CA LEU A 426 -2.68 -6.19 0.40
C LEU A 426 -2.76 -7.03 1.68
N ARG A 427 -2.74 -6.38 2.86
CA ARG A 427 -2.87 -7.07 4.16
C ARG A 427 -4.21 -7.76 4.33
N ARG A 428 -5.30 -7.18 3.81
CA ARG A 428 -6.64 -7.80 3.82
C ARG A 428 -6.65 -9.07 2.96
N ARG A 429 -6.10 -9.00 1.74
CA ARG A 429 -6.05 -10.13 0.81
C ARG A 429 -5.17 -11.27 1.33
N GLU A 430 -4.05 -10.96 1.98
CA GLU A 430 -3.22 -11.98 2.62
C GLU A 430 -3.95 -12.75 3.70
N ARG A 431 -4.66 -12.04 4.59
CA ARG A 431 -5.48 -12.66 5.63
C ARG A 431 -6.56 -13.55 5.02
N LEU A 432 -7.26 -13.06 3.99
CA LEU A 432 -8.29 -13.81 3.29
C LEU A 432 -7.75 -15.10 2.65
N LEU A 433 -6.59 -15.06 2.00
CA LEU A 433 -5.96 -16.24 1.41
C LEU A 433 -5.49 -17.24 2.48
N ALA A 434 -4.92 -16.74 3.57
CA ALA A 434 -4.49 -17.55 4.70
C ALA A 434 -5.67 -18.26 5.39
N GLU A 435 -6.78 -17.56 5.62
CA GLU A 435 -8.03 -18.13 6.16
C GLU A 435 -8.61 -19.23 5.26
N ARG A 436 -8.38 -19.13 3.94
CA ARG A 436 -8.78 -20.14 2.95
C ARG A 436 -7.73 -21.22 2.69
N GLY A 437 -6.57 -21.16 3.35
CA GLY A 437 -5.50 -22.15 3.20
C GLY A 437 -4.87 -22.22 1.81
N VAL A 438 -4.94 -21.14 1.02
CA VAL A 438 -4.38 -21.08 -0.34
C VAL A 438 -3.23 -20.07 -0.42
N PRO A 439 -2.13 -20.38 -1.13
CA PRO A 439 -0.98 -19.47 -1.24
C PRO A 439 -1.16 -18.34 -2.27
N ASP A 440 -2.12 -18.47 -3.19
CA ASP A 440 -2.31 -17.52 -4.28
C ASP A 440 -3.78 -17.44 -4.74
N ILE A 441 -4.16 -16.30 -5.30
CA ILE A 441 -5.52 -16.05 -5.83
C ILE A 441 -5.91 -16.98 -6.98
N ALA A 442 -4.95 -17.54 -7.72
CA ALA A 442 -5.26 -18.40 -8.88
C ALA A 442 -5.84 -19.76 -8.45
N ARG A 443 -5.72 -20.12 -7.16
CA ARG A 443 -6.35 -21.29 -6.55
C ARG A 443 -7.75 -21.03 -6.00
N LEU A 444 -8.19 -19.77 -5.94
CA LEU A 444 -9.57 -19.45 -5.58
C LEU A 444 -10.50 -19.69 -6.78
N PRO A 445 -11.79 -20.01 -6.54
CA PRO A 445 -12.80 -20.01 -7.60
C PRO A 445 -12.88 -18.64 -8.29
N VAL A 446 -13.17 -18.63 -9.59
CA VAL A 446 -13.41 -17.38 -10.34
C VAL A 446 -14.55 -16.62 -9.67
N GLY A 447 -14.37 -15.31 -9.47
CA GLY A 447 -15.35 -14.45 -8.79
C GLY A 447 -15.33 -14.50 -7.26
N ALA A 448 -14.55 -15.39 -6.63
CA ALA A 448 -14.45 -15.42 -5.15
C ALA A 448 -13.72 -14.19 -4.58
N LEU A 449 -12.79 -13.64 -5.36
CA LEU A 449 -12.09 -12.40 -5.07
C LEU A 449 -11.71 -11.74 -6.39
N ALA A 450 -12.23 -10.54 -6.63
CA ALA A 450 -11.88 -9.78 -7.84
C ALA A 450 -10.40 -9.39 -7.83
N ARG A 451 -9.75 -9.49 -9.00
CA ARG A 451 -8.42 -8.90 -9.20
C ARG A 451 -8.54 -7.39 -9.18
N LEU A 452 -7.61 -6.72 -8.50
CA LEU A 452 -7.55 -5.26 -8.45
C LEU A 452 -6.45 -4.78 -9.40
N ILE A 453 -6.79 -3.95 -10.37
CA ILE A 453 -5.84 -3.34 -11.30
C ILE A 453 -5.71 -1.87 -10.94
N VAL A 454 -4.50 -1.47 -10.55
CA VAL A 454 -4.17 -0.08 -10.25
C VAL A 454 -3.47 0.53 -11.46
N VAL A 455 -4.20 1.40 -12.16
CA VAL A 455 -3.72 2.13 -13.34
C VAL A 455 -3.25 3.50 -12.92
N VAL A 456 -1.98 3.80 -13.14
CA VAL A 456 -1.34 5.06 -12.77
C VAL A 456 -0.84 5.74 -14.03
N ASP A 457 -1.52 6.82 -14.46
CA ASP A 457 -1.01 7.67 -15.53
C ASP A 457 -0.03 8.71 -14.97
N GLU A 458 1.05 8.93 -15.70
CA GLU A 458 2.18 9.76 -15.31
C GLU A 458 2.77 9.45 -13.93
N CYS A 459 3.13 8.18 -13.72
CA CYS A 459 3.72 7.71 -12.46
C CYS A 459 5.01 8.47 -12.06
N ALA A 460 5.70 9.09 -13.03
CA ALA A 460 6.88 9.92 -12.77
C ALA A 460 6.62 11.02 -11.74
N VAL A 461 5.49 11.73 -11.89
CA VAL A 461 5.10 12.83 -11.00
C VAL A 461 4.96 12.34 -9.56
N VAL A 462 4.46 11.12 -9.37
CA VAL A 462 4.24 10.52 -8.04
C VAL A 462 5.54 10.06 -7.41
N LEU A 463 6.34 9.36 -8.20
CA LEU A 463 7.58 8.72 -7.77
C LEU A 463 8.66 9.76 -7.43
N GLU A 464 8.76 10.85 -8.19
CA GLU A 464 9.69 11.95 -7.91
C GLU A 464 9.34 12.75 -6.66
N ARG A 465 8.05 12.81 -6.27
CA ARG A 465 7.57 13.60 -5.12
C ARG A 465 7.85 12.96 -3.76
N SER A 466 7.97 11.63 -3.66
CA SER A 466 8.13 10.94 -2.36
C SER A 466 8.86 9.59 -2.46
N PRO A 467 10.00 9.41 -1.74
CA PRO A 467 10.69 8.12 -1.63
C PRO A 467 9.85 6.99 -1.01
N ASP A 468 8.88 7.30 -0.15
CA ASP A 468 8.04 6.28 0.49
C ASP A 468 7.03 5.69 -0.49
N LEU A 469 6.57 6.47 -1.48
CA LEU A 469 5.73 5.97 -2.55
C LEU A 469 6.47 4.96 -3.44
N HIS A 470 7.75 5.17 -3.71
CA HIS A 470 8.59 4.18 -4.38
C HIS A 470 8.60 2.83 -3.64
N ARG A 471 8.71 2.84 -2.31
CA ARG A 471 8.69 1.63 -1.49
C ARG A 471 7.33 0.93 -1.57
N ALA A 472 6.24 1.70 -1.51
CA ALA A 472 4.88 1.16 -1.64
C ALA A 472 4.67 0.47 -3.00
N PHE A 473 5.09 1.09 -4.11
CA PHE A 473 5.02 0.46 -5.44
C PHE A 473 5.86 -0.81 -5.55
N ALA A 474 7.07 -0.83 -4.97
CA ALA A 474 7.90 -2.02 -4.96
C ALA A 474 7.27 -3.16 -4.15
N ASP A 475 6.65 -2.86 -3.01
CA ASP A 475 5.92 -3.83 -2.18
C ASP A 475 4.71 -4.42 -2.94
N ILE A 476 3.91 -3.56 -3.59
CA ILE A 476 2.80 -4.01 -4.45
C ILE A 476 3.33 -4.87 -5.61
N ALA A 477 4.40 -4.46 -6.27
CA ALA A 477 4.94 -5.20 -7.40
C ALA A 477 5.52 -6.57 -7.00
N ALA A 478 6.08 -6.69 -5.79
CA ALA A 478 6.65 -7.93 -5.29
C ALA A 478 5.58 -8.95 -4.84
N ARG A 479 4.52 -8.49 -4.17
CA ARG A 479 3.47 -9.36 -3.59
C ARG A 479 2.20 -9.45 -4.42
N GLY A 480 1.97 -8.48 -5.29
CA GLY A 480 0.71 -8.27 -6.01
C GLY A 480 0.27 -9.46 -6.84
N ARG A 481 1.20 -10.16 -7.51
CA ARG A 481 0.92 -11.37 -8.31
C ARG A 481 0.11 -12.42 -7.54
N SER A 482 0.56 -12.79 -6.34
CA SER A 482 -0.09 -13.83 -5.54
C SER A 482 -1.41 -13.35 -4.94
N LEU A 483 -1.53 -12.04 -4.69
CA LEU A 483 -2.71 -11.41 -4.08
C LEU A 483 -3.77 -10.97 -5.11
N GLY A 484 -3.46 -11.08 -6.41
CA GLY A 484 -4.32 -10.58 -7.48
C GLY A 484 -4.43 -9.06 -7.52
N VAL A 485 -3.35 -8.37 -7.17
CA VAL A 485 -3.21 -6.91 -7.33
C VAL A 485 -2.19 -6.65 -8.44
N HIS A 486 -2.62 -5.95 -9.48
CA HIS A 486 -1.84 -5.67 -10.68
C HIS A 486 -1.59 -4.17 -10.80
N LEU A 487 -0.46 -3.79 -11.39
CA LEU A 487 -0.08 -2.38 -11.60
C LEU A 487 0.06 -2.14 -13.10
N ILE A 488 -0.51 -1.05 -13.60
CA ILE A 488 -0.24 -0.53 -14.94
C ILE A 488 0.35 0.87 -14.75
N LEU A 489 1.66 0.98 -14.88
CA LEU A 489 2.40 2.22 -14.62
C LEU A 489 2.75 2.91 -15.92
N CYS A 490 2.31 4.15 -16.09
CA CYS A 490 2.47 4.87 -17.33
C CYS A 490 3.35 6.10 -17.16
N THR A 491 4.24 6.37 -18.11
CA THR A 491 5.15 7.52 -18.02
C THR A 491 5.52 8.06 -19.39
N GLN A 492 5.78 9.37 -19.45
CA GLN A 492 6.38 10.00 -20.63
C GLN A 492 7.91 9.82 -20.71
N ARG A 493 8.57 9.48 -19.59
CA ARG A 493 10.03 9.33 -19.47
C ARG A 493 10.36 8.00 -18.79
N PRO A 494 10.42 6.88 -19.54
CA PRO A 494 10.60 5.56 -18.95
C PRO A 494 11.98 5.38 -18.29
N VAL A 495 13.02 6.07 -18.76
CA VAL A 495 14.38 6.00 -18.17
C VAL A 495 14.44 6.74 -16.83
N GLY A 496 14.95 6.06 -15.80
CA GLY A 496 15.28 6.66 -14.50
C GLY A 496 14.08 6.87 -13.54
N VAL A 497 12.85 6.90 -14.06
CA VAL A 497 11.64 7.07 -13.24
C VAL A 497 11.27 5.80 -12.47
N VAL A 498 11.28 4.64 -13.13
CA VAL A 498 10.91 3.37 -12.52
C VAL A 498 12.18 2.65 -12.09
N ARG A 499 12.41 2.57 -10.77
CA ARG A 499 13.58 1.86 -10.20
C ARG A 499 13.56 0.37 -10.55
N ASP A 500 14.75 -0.24 -10.61
CA ASP A 500 14.96 -1.65 -10.97
C ASP A 500 14.06 -2.63 -10.22
N ALA A 501 13.77 -2.39 -8.93
CA ALA A 501 12.91 -3.25 -8.13
C ALA A 501 11.46 -3.32 -8.63
N VAL A 502 10.90 -2.20 -9.11
CA VAL A 502 9.55 -2.19 -9.70
C VAL A 502 9.62 -2.73 -11.13
N ALA A 503 10.59 -2.27 -11.92
CA ALA A 503 10.77 -2.67 -13.30
C ALA A 503 11.02 -4.19 -13.47
N ALA A 504 11.71 -4.83 -12.53
CA ALA A 504 11.97 -6.27 -12.52
C ALA A 504 10.70 -7.12 -12.35
N ASN A 505 9.66 -6.56 -11.71
CA ASN A 505 8.39 -7.24 -11.50
C ASN A 505 7.35 -6.91 -12.59
N CYS A 506 7.63 -5.94 -13.46
CA CYS A 506 6.80 -5.60 -14.61
C CYS A 506 7.24 -6.39 -15.86
N GLY A 507 6.67 -7.59 -16.04
CA GLY A 507 6.98 -8.46 -17.18
C GLY A 507 6.46 -7.94 -18.53
N LEU A 508 5.33 -7.23 -18.51
CA LEU A 508 4.69 -6.66 -19.68
C LEU A 508 5.12 -5.20 -19.88
N ARG A 509 5.61 -4.86 -21.06
CA ARG A 509 6.10 -3.50 -21.37
C ARG A 509 5.54 -3.06 -22.72
N ILE A 510 4.88 -1.90 -22.76
CA ILE A 510 4.32 -1.35 -23.98
C ILE A 510 4.98 0.00 -24.26
N ALA A 511 5.72 0.10 -25.36
CA ALA A 511 6.34 1.35 -25.80
C ALA A 511 5.58 1.91 -27.00
N LEU A 512 4.83 2.99 -26.78
CA LEU A 512 4.38 3.87 -27.86
C LEU A 512 5.55 4.72 -28.37
N ARG A 513 5.29 5.65 -29.29
CA ARG A 513 6.31 6.56 -29.82
C ARG A 513 7.07 7.29 -28.70
N VAL A 514 8.37 7.05 -28.61
CA VAL A 514 9.32 7.75 -27.71
C VAL A 514 10.24 8.69 -28.50
N HIS A 515 10.90 9.64 -27.81
CA HIS A 515 11.81 10.59 -28.47
C HIS A 515 13.20 10.00 -28.71
N ASP A 516 13.77 9.31 -27.71
CA ASP A 516 15.14 8.82 -27.77
C ASP A 516 15.18 7.28 -27.94
N PRO A 517 16.05 6.73 -28.82
CA PRO A 517 16.35 5.31 -28.85
C PRO A 517 16.71 4.68 -27.49
N ALA A 518 17.34 5.42 -26.58
CA ALA A 518 17.66 4.96 -25.22
C ALA A 518 16.40 4.67 -24.39
N ASP A 519 15.36 5.50 -24.49
CA ASP A 519 14.06 5.25 -23.84
C ASP A 519 13.43 3.96 -24.37
N SER A 520 13.51 3.77 -25.69
CA SER A 520 13.02 2.56 -26.36
C SER A 520 13.79 1.31 -25.87
N ARG A 521 15.12 1.36 -25.81
CA ARG A 521 15.94 0.23 -25.32
C ARG A 521 15.68 -0.08 -23.86
N SER A 522 15.53 0.94 -23.02
CA SER A 522 15.25 0.75 -21.59
C SER A 522 13.91 0.07 -21.35
N LEU A 523 12.90 0.34 -22.20
CA LEU A 523 11.55 -0.19 -22.01
C LEU A 523 11.31 -1.50 -22.77
N VAL A 524 11.77 -1.65 -24.01
CA VAL A 524 11.46 -2.81 -24.86
C VAL A 524 12.70 -3.49 -25.44
N GLY A 525 13.91 -3.12 -25.00
CA GLY A 525 15.16 -3.79 -25.39
C GLY A 525 15.62 -3.53 -26.83
N SER A 526 14.95 -2.64 -27.57
CA SER A 526 15.27 -2.28 -28.95
C SER A 526 14.95 -0.82 -29.25
N ASP A 527 15.42 -0.30 -30.38
CA ASP A 527 15.16 1.08 -30.84
C ASP A 527 13.82 1.24 -31.57
N ALA A 528 13.02 0.17 -31.63
CA ALA A 528 11.84 0.09 -32.50
C ALA A 528 10.78 1.16 -32.18
N ALA A 529 10.58 1.51 -30.91
CA ALA A 529 9.58 2.49 -30.51
C ALA A 529 9.98 3.93 -30.86
N ALA A 530 11.29 4.23 -30.90
CA ALA A 530 11.81 5.53 -31.33
C ALA A 530 11.65 5.76 -32.85
N ARG A 531 11.48 4.67 -33.63
CA ARG A 531 11.26 4.73 -35.09
C ARG A 531 9.79 4.83 -35.49
N ILE A 532 8.87 4.86 -34.52
CA ILE A 532 7.43 4.98 -34.79
C ILE A 532 7.13 6.37 -35.38
N PRO A 533 6.47 6.47 -36.55
CA PRO A 533 6.14 7.76 -37.16
C PRO A 533 5.19 8.61 -36.31
N HIS A 534 5.35 9.93 -36.34
CA HIS A 534 4.46 10.88 -35.65
C HIS A 534 3.00 10.77 -36.08
N ARG A 535 2.75 10.44 -37.36
CA ARG A 535 1.41 10.27 -37.95
C ARG A 535 0.66 9.00 -37.53
N ALA A 536 1.27 8.16 -36.69
CA ALA A 536 0.70 6.87 -36.28
C ALA A 536 0.48 6.81 -34.75
N PRO A 537 -0.39 7.65 -34.16
CA PRO A 537 -0.76 7.51 -32.76
C PRO A 537 -1.39 6.14 -32.49
N GLY A 538 -1.12 5.57 -31.31
CA GLY A 538 -1.54 4.21 -30.93
C GLY A 538 -0.62 3.09 -31.45
N ARG A 539 0.26 3.38 -32.42
CA ARG A 539 1.32 2.44 -32.83
C ARG A 539 2.28 2.22 -31.67
N CYS A 540 2.54 0.96 -31.32
CA CYS A 540 3.37 0.62 -30.20
C CYS A 540 4.06 -0.74 -30.38
N ILE A 541 5.10 -0.95 -29.58
CA ILE A 541 5.79 -2.23 -29.42
C ILE A 541 5.35 -2.82 -28.09
N VAL A 542 4.73 -4.00 -28.14
CA VAL A 542 4.35 -4.78 -26.97
C VAL A 542 5.47 -5.79 -26.72
N ALA A 543 6.12 -5.72 -25.57
CA ALA A 543 7.21 -6.60 -25.17
C ALA A 543 6.88 -7.37 -23.90
N HIS A 544 6.97 -8.69 -23.96
CA HIS A 544 6.75 -9.61 -22.86
C HIS A 544 7.47 -10.93 -23.15
N GLY A 545 7.99 -11.60 -22.13
CA GLY A 545 8.72 -12.87 -22.31
C GLY A 545 9.86 -12.80 -23.34
N GLY A 546 10.48 -11.63 -23.50
CA GLY A 546 11.54 -11.39 -24.49
C GLY A 546 11.07 -11.31 -25.95
N ARG A 547 9.78 -11.44 -26.24
CA ARG A 547 9.17 -11.21 -27.57
C ARG A 547 8.82 -9.74 -27.70
N SER A 548 8.80 -9.23 -28.93
CA SER A 548 8.30 -7.89 -29.23
C SER A 548 7.38 -7.94 -30.44
N THR A 549 6.17 -7.42 -30.30
CA THR A 549 5.16 -7.38 -31.36
C THR A 549 4.79 -5.94 -31.67
N LEU A 550 4.82 -5.58 -32.95
CA LEU A 550 4.26 -4.32 -33.42
C LEU A 550 2.74 -4.40 -33.38
N MET A 551 2.10 -3.42 -32.73
CA MET A 551 0.66 -3.33 -32.59
C MET A 551 0.20 -1.91 -32.93
N GLN A 552 -0.93 -1.80 -33.62
CA GLN A 552 -1.74 -0.59 -33.63
C GLN A 552 -2.80 -0.76 -32.55
N ALA A 553 -2.69 0.01 -31.46
CA ALA A 553 -3.67 0.02 -30.38
C ALA A 553 -5.04 0.48 -30.89
N ALA A 554 -6.08 -0.15 -30.35
CA ALA A 554 -7.45 0.19 -30.65
C ALA A 554 -7.86 1.50 -29.97
N LEU A 555 -8.69 2.26 -30.67
CA LEU A 555 -9.27 3.50 -30.15
C LEU A 555 -10.62 3.21 -29.50
N PRO A 556 -10.87 3.74 -28.30
CA PRO A 556 -12.19 3.68 -27.68
C PRO A 556 -13.14 4.68 -28.36
N ARG A 557 -14.39 4.29 -28.56
CA ARG A 557 -15.50 5.15 -28.96
C ARG A 557 -16.30 5.61 -27.75
N THR A 558 -17.06 6.69 -27.89
CA THR A 558 -17.85 7.28 -26.79
C THR A 558 -18.87 6.31 -26.19
N ASP A 559 -19.43 5.40 -27.00
CA ASP A 559 -20.42 4.41 -26.56
C ASP A 559 -19.81 3.11 -26.03
N ASP A 560 -18.51 2.88 -26.18
CA ASP A 560 -17.86 1.64 -25.75
C ASP A 560 -17.94 1.43 -24.23
N ALA A 561 -17.94 2.51 -23.43
CA ALA A 561 -18.13 2.42 -21.97
C ALA A 561 -19.50 1.86 -21.58
N ALA A 562 -20.55 2.20 -22.33
CA ALA A 562 -21.88 1.65 -22.11
C ALA A 562 -21.97 0.18 -22.56
N ARG A 563 -21.19 -0.23 -23.56
CA ARG A 563 -21.12 -1.62 -24.05
C ARG A 563 -20.26 -2.52 -23.16
N ALA A 564 -19.23 -1.98 -22.52
CA ALA A 564 -18.30 -2.72 -21.67
C ALA A 564 -18.93 -3.20 -20.35
N ALA A 565 -20.04 -2.60 -19.92
CA ALA A 565 -20.77 -2.99 -18.72
C ALA A 565 -22.19 -3.49 -19.08
N LEU A 566 -22.51 -4.72 -18.69
CA LEU A 566 -23.87 -5.24 -18.80
C LEU A 566 -24.75 -4.68 -17.68
N PRO A 567 -26.08 -4.58 -17.85
CA PRO A 567 -26.98 -4.09 -16.80
C PRO A 567 -26.82 -4.82 -15.46
N ALA A 568 -26.63 -6.15 -15.49
CA ALA A 568 -26.42 -6.98 -14.30
C ALA A 568 -25.12 -6.64 -13.53
N ASP A 569 -24.12 -6.06 -14.19
CA ASP A 569 -22.85 -5.70 -13.54
C ASP A 569 -23.04 -4.61 -12.49
N ARG A 570 -24.09 -3.77 -12.61
CA ARG A 570 -24.37 -2.70 -11.66
C ARG A 570 -24.91 -3.20 -10.33
N GLU A 571 -25.45 -4.41 -10.29
CA GLU A 571 -25.98 -5.03 -9.08
C GLU A 571 -24.90 -5.80 -8.30
N VAL A 572 -23.72 -6.02 -8.91
CA VAL A 572 -22.63 -6.74 -8.26
C VAL A 572 -22.01 -5.85 -7.18
N PRO A 573 -21.99 -6.28 -5.90
CA PRO A 573 -21.37 -5.51 -4.85
C PRO A 573 -19.85 -5.52 -5.03
N VAL A 574 -19.27 -4.35 -5.26
CA VAL A 574 -17.82 -4.18 -5.41
C VAL A 574 -17.22 -3.62 -4.12
N HIS A 575 -16.22 -4.32 -3.59
CA HIS A 575 -15.43 -3.81 -2.46
C HIS A 575 -14.64 -2.57 -2.90
N ARG A 576 -14.79 -1.45 -2.18
CA ARG A 576 -14.04 -0.22 -2.41
C ARG A 576 -12.93 -0.11 -1.35
N PRO A 577 -11.68 -0.48 -1.66
CA PRO A 577 -10.58 -0.44 -0.69
C PRO A 577 -10.18 0.98 -0.26
N TRP A 578 -10.69 2.00 -0.95
CA TRP A 578 -10.43 3.41 -0.66
C TRP A 578 -11.76 4.13 -0.57
N LEU A 579 -11.97 4.80 0.56
CA LEU A 579 -13.14 5.63 0.79
C LEU A 579 -12.89 7.02 0.22
N ASP A 580 -13.95 7.71 -0.19
CA ASP A 580 -13.83 9.10 -0.61
C ASP A 580 -13.27 9.96 0.54
N PRO A 581 -12.49 11.02 0.28
CA PRO A 581 -12.03 11.92 1.34
C PRO A 581 -13.21 12.45 2.15
N LEU A 582 -12.98 12.74 3.45
CA LEU A 582 -14.03 13.30 4.29
C LEU A 582 -14.61 14.57 3.64
N PRO A 583 -15.94 14.69 3.53
CA PRO A 583 -16.56 15.85 2.92
C PRO A 583 -16.26 17.10 3.74
N SER A 584 -16.25 18.27 3.08
CA SER A 584 -15.92 19.54 3.73
C SER A 584 -16.91 19.94 4.83
N ARG A 585 -18.13 19.41 4.77
CA ARG A 585 -19.17 19.59 5.77
C ARG A 585 -19.87 18.27 6.02
N LEU A 586 -19.89 17.84 7.28
CA LEU A 586 -20.63 16.67 7.73
C LEU A 586 -21.90 17.11 8.47
N PRO A 587 -23.10 16.69 8.05
CA PRO A 587 -24.31 16.98 8.81
C PRO A 587 -24.27 16.26 10.17
N ALA A 588 -24.70 16.94 11.23
CA ALA A 588 -24.81 16.31 12.54
C ALA A 588 -25.87 15.19 12.51
N PRO A 589 -25.56 13.99 13.04
CA PRO A 589 -26.54 12.94 13.23
C PRO A 589 -27.58 13.35 14.29
N ALA A 590 -28.71 12.65 14.34
CA ALA A 590 -29.71 12.86 15.38
C ALA A 590 -29.09 12.67 16.79
N PRO A 591 -29.41 13.54 17.77
CA PRO A 591 -28.89 13.41 19.13
C PRO A 591 -29.19 12.03 19.72
N GLN A 592 -28.19 11.40 20.33
CA GLN A 592 -28.34 10.11 21.01
C GLN A 592 -28.17 10.32 22.52
N ALA A 593 -29.14 9.85 23.30
CA ALA A 593 -29.11 10.03 24.76
C ALA A 593 -27.81 9.43 25.36
N GLY A 594 -27.09 10.23 26.13
CA GLY A 594 -25.87 9.82 26.83
C GLY A 594 -24.58 9.78 25.97
N ARG A 595 -24.65 10.06 24.66
CA ARG A 595 -23.50 10.00 23.75
C ARG A 595 -23.21 11.36 23.14
N LEU A 596 -21.93 11.74 23.07
CA LEU A 596 -21.50 12.99 22.42
C LEU A 596 -20.67 12.69 21.19
N LEU A 597 -21.30 12.79 20.02
CA LEU A 597 -20.66 12.52 18.74
C LEU A 597 -19.89 13.77 18.30
N LEU A 598 -18.59 13.61 18.04
CA LEU A 598 -17.69 14.72 17.70
C LEU A 598 -17.59 14.92 16.19
N GLY A 599 -17.36 13.84 15.45
CA GLY A 599 -17.11 13.91 14.01
C GLY A 599 -16.84 12.54 13.42
N VAL A 600 -16.27 12.52 12.23
CA VAL A 600 -15.82 11.31 11.55
C VAL A 600 -14.31 11.36 11.39
N VAL A 601 -13.64 10.29 11.82
CA VAL A 601 -12.20 10.09 11.64
C VAL A 601 -11.93 9.24 10.40
N ASP A 602 -10.89 9.58 9.64
CA ASP A 602 -10.47 8.89 8.43
C ASP A 602 -9.22 8.06 8.68
N ARG A 603 -9.35 6.72 8.52
CA ARG A 603 -8.30 5.73 8.77
C ARG A 603 -8.00 4.95 7.49
N PRO A 604 -7.25 5.54 6.54
CA PRO A 604 -6.98 4.89 5.25
C PRO A 604 -6.23 3.57 5.40
N GLY A 605 -5.31 3.46 6.37
CA GLY A 605 -4.57 2.22 6.66
C GLY A 605 -5.43 1.07 7.18
N GLU A 606 -6.68 1.35 7.55
CA GLU A 606 -7.69 0.38 7.99
C GLU A 606 -8.93 0.37 7.08
N GLN A 607 -8.90 1.14 5.98
CA GLN A 607 -9.98 1.24 5.00
C GLN A 607 -11.34 1.63 5.61
N ARG A 608 -11.34 2.48 6.65
CA ARG A 608 -12.56 2.84 7.37
C ARG A 608 -12.66 4.33 7.71
N GLN A 609 -13.89 4.78 7.86
CA GLN A 609 -14.25 6.09 8.38
C GLN A 609 -15.24 5.89 9.51
N ASP A 610 -14.88 6.31 10.71
CA ASP A 610 -15.63 5.98 11.92
C ASP A 610 -16.18 7.25 12.56
N VAL A 611 -17.45 7.23 12.94
CA VAL A 611 -18.02 8.24 13.81
C VAL A 611 -17.40 8.10 15.19
N VAL A 612 -16.81 9.17 15.70
CA VAL A 612 -16.15 9.17 17.01
C VAL A 612 -16.97 9.88 18.07
N GLU A 613 -16.93 9.32 19.27
CA GLU A 613 -17.62 9.81 20.45
C GLU A 613 -16.62 10.39 21.45
N LEU A 614 -16.95 11.55 22.02
CA LEU A 614 -16.26 12.13 23.15
C LEU A 614 -16.68 11.40 24.43
N THR A 615 -15.96 10.31 24.73
CA THR A 615 -16.17 9.49 25.92
C THR A 615 -15.55 10.11 27.18
N ARG A 616 -14.43 10.81 27.02
CA ARG A 616 -13.68 11.41 28.12
C ARG A 616 -14.32 12.70 28.65
N SER A 617 -13.83 13.14 29.81
CA SER A 617 -14.43 14.23 30.58
C SER A 617 -13.99 15.59 30.07
N SER A 618 -12.81 15.73 29.48
CA SER A 618 -12.31 17.04 29.06
C SER A 618 -11.83 17.08 27.61
N LEU A 619 -12.15 18.17 26.89
CA LEU A 619 -11.72 18.40 25.52
C LEU A 619 -11.24 19.83 25.34
N LEU A 620 -10.04 20.00 24.80
CA LEU A 620 -9.54 21.30 24.34
C LEU A 620 -9.52 21.36 22.81
N VAL A 621 -10.28 22.29 22.24
CA VAL A 621 -10.35 22.55 20.80
C VAL A 621 -9.43 23.72 20.45
N LEU A 622 -8.36 23.42 19.71
CA LEU A 622 -7.37 24.40 19.24
C LEU A 622 -7.55 24.66 17.75
N GLY A 623 -7.19 25.86 17.29
CA GLY A 623 -7.26 26.20 15.87
C GLY A 623 -7.29 27.70 15.61
N ALA A 624 -7.05 28.09 14.36
CA ALA A 624 -7.05 29.49 13.94
C ALA A 624 -8.47 30.08 13.84
N ALA A 625 -8.55 31.39 13.57
CA ALA A 625 -9.81 32.04 13.22
C ALA A 625 -10.42 31.40 11.97
N GLY A 626 -11.74 31.14 11.98
CA GLY A 626 -12.44 30.48 10.86
C GLY A 626 -12.13 28.98 10.70
N SER A 627 -11.41 28.35 11.64
CA SER A 627 -11.14 26.90 11.62
C SER A 627 -12.34 26.03 12.00
N GLY A 628 -13.40 26.62 12.55
CA GLY A 628 -14.61 25.91 12.97
C GLY A 628 -14.73 25.61 14.47
N ARG A 629 -13.84 26.13 15.33
CA ARG A 629 -13.87 25.91 16.81
C ARG A 629 -15.24 26.17 17.43
N SER A 630 -15.79 27.37 17.23
CA SER A 630 -17.11 27.73 17.75
C SER A 630 -18.22 26.83 17.22
N THR A 631 -18.12 26.40 15.97
CA THR A 631 -19.07 25.46 15.36
C THR A 631 -18.99 24.08 16.02
N ALA A 632 -17.79 23.58 16.30
CA ALA A 632 -17.56 22.33 17.02
C ALA A 632 -18.17 22.37 18.43
N LEU A 633 -17.92 23.44 19.19
CA LEU A 633 -18.47 23.61 20.53
C LEU A 633 -19.99 23.70 20.52
N ARG A 634 -20.57 24.42 19.56
CA ARG A 634 -22.03 24.51 19.40
C ARG A 634 -22.64 23.17 19.06
N GLN A 635 -22.00 22.37 18.21
CA GLN A 635 -22.47 21.04 17.87
C GLN A 635 -22.44 20.10 19.09
N LEU A 636 -21.40 20.18 19.91
CA LEU A 636 -21.34 19.41 21.16
C LEU A 636 -22.39 19.88 22.16
N ALA A 637 -22.56 21.19 22.32
CA ALA A 637 -23.56 21.77 23.21
C ALA A 637 -25.00 21.42 22.78
N ALA A 638 -25.30 21.39 21.48
CA ALA A 638 -26.62 21.01 20.97
C ALA A 638 -27.01 19.56 21.28
N GLN A 639 -26.05 18.68 21.52
CA GLN A 639 -26.29 17.29 21.95
C GLN A 639 -26.53 17.18 23.47
N ILE A 640 -26.33 18.27 24.22
CA ILE A 640 -26.50 18.31 25.67
C ILE A 640 -27.75 19.16 25.99
N PRO A 641 -28.83 18.55 26.50
CA PRO A 641 -30.06 19.26 26.83
C PRO A 641 -29.81 20.47 27.75
N GLY A 642 -30.34 21.64 27.36
CA GLY A 642 -30.31 22.86 28.16
C GLY A 642 -28.95 23.52 28.33
N ARG A 643 -27.91 23.11 27.58
CA ARG A 643 -26.57 23.70 27.69
C ARG A 643 -26.23 24.62 26.54
N ALA A 644 -25.83 25.83 26.90
CA ALA A 644 -25.37 26.85 25.97
C ALA A 644 -23.84 26.97 26.01
N VAL A 645 -23.26 27.36 24.88
CA VAL A 645 -21.85 27.73 24.79
C VAL A 645 -21.65 29.08 25.49
N LEU A 646 -20.71 29.14 26.43
CA LEU A 646 -20.30 30.36 27.13
C LEU A 646 -19.17 31.02 26.35
N GLY A 647 -19.36 32.27 25.95
CA GLY A 647 -18.39 33.04 25.17
C GLY A 647 -17.51 33.96 26.01
N PRO A 648 -16.65 34.76 25.35
CA PRO A 648 -15.68 35.62 26.01
C PRO A 648 -16.27 36.84 26.74
N ASP A 649 -17.56 37.11 26.59
CA ASP A 649 -18.28 38.14 27.37
C ASP A 649 -18.98 37.55 28.61
N ASP A 650 -19.06 36.23 28.75
CA ASP A 650 -19.86 35.55 29.77
C ASP A 650 -19.01 35.21 31.02
N LEU A 651 -18.03 36.05 31.37
CA LEU A 651 -17.04 35.79 32.42
C LEU A 651 -17.67 35.33 33.75
N GLU A 652 -18.73 36.03 34.17
CA GLU A 652 -19.42 35.76 35.43
C GLU A 652 -20.09 34.39 35.45
N GLU A 653 -20.73 34.03 34.35
CA GLU A 653 -21.43 32.75 34.19
C GLU A 653 -20.46 31.59 33.97
N VAL A 654 -19.32 31.85 33.33
CA VAL A 654 -18.19 30.92 33.26
C VAL A 654 -17.66 30.62 34.65
N TRP A 655 -17.40 31.65 35.46
CA TRP A 655 -16.95 31.46 36.84
C TRP A 655 -17.92 30.59 37.65
N ASP A 656 -19.22 30.87 37.57
CA ASP A 656 -20.25 30.12 38.30
C ASP A 656 -20.35 28.67 37.84
N SER A 657 -20.32 28.47 36.52
CA SER A 657 -20.36 27.14 35.91
C SER A 657 -19.13 26.33 36.30
N VAL A 658 -17.95 26.95 36.43
CA VAL A 658 -16.69 26.30 36.80
C VAL A 658 -16.56 26.10 38.30
N THR A 659 -17.13 26.94 39.16
CA THR A 659 -16.92 26.83 40.63
C THR A 659 -18.08 26.15 41.36
N GLY A 660 -19.33 26.41 40.97
CA GLY A 660 -20.52 25.97 41.72
C GLY A 660 -21.53 25.13 40.93
N GLY A 661 -21.44 25.04 39.60
CA GLY A 661 -22.43 24.35 38.77
C GLY A 661 -22.26 22.82 38.66
N GLU A 662 -23.37 22.08 38.78
CA GLU A 662 -23.45 20.69 38.35
C GLU A 662 -23.66 20.60 36.81
N GLY A 663 -23.02 19.62 36.18
CA GLY A 663 -23.16 19.33 34.75
C GLY A 663 -22.04 19.85 33.85
N PRO A 664 -22.16 19.64 32.53
CA PRO A 664 -21.10 19.93 31.58
C PRO A 664 -20.94 21.43 31.32
N VAL A 665 -19.69 21.84 31.13
CA VAL A 665 -19.29 23.23 30.90
C VAL A 665 -18.67 23.34 29.51
N VAL A 666 -19.16 24.30 28.69
CA VAL A 666 -18.68 24.52 27.33
C VAL A 666 -18.29 25.99 27.18
N ILE A 667 -16.99 26.26 27.01
CA ILE A 667 -16.41 27.62 26.98
C ILE A 667 -15.70 27.84 25.64
N ASP A 668 -16.13 28.85 24.90
CA ASP A 668 -15.54 29.26 23.62
C ASP A 668 -14.59 30.44 23.80
N ASP A 669 -13.49 30.43 23.03
CA ASP A 669 -12.47 31.48 22.96
C ASP A 669 -11.89 31.87 24.33
N LEU A 670 -11.47 30.85 25.09
CA LEU A 670 -10.91 30.97 26.44
C LEU A 670 -9.75 31.96 26.49
N ASP A 671 -8.91 32.02 25.46
CA ASP A 671 -7.80 32.98 25.40
C ASP A 671 -8.27 34.43 25.33
N LEU A 672 -9.39 34.73 24.67
CA LEU A 672 -9.98 36.06 24.66
C LEU A 672 -10.67 36.38 26.00
N LEU A 673 -11.36 35.40 26.59
CA LEU A 673 -11.96 35.54 27.92
C LEU A 673 -10.89 35.89 28.97
N LEU A 674 -9.79 35.14 29.00
CA LEU A 674 -8.69 35.36 29.93
C LEU A 674 -7.97 36.70 29.70
N ARG A 675 -7.89 37.18 28.45
CA ARG A 675 -7.35 38.52 28.15
C ARG A 675 -8.22 39.66 28.68
N ARG A 676 -9.53 39.43 28.81
CA ARG A 676 -10.49 40.42 29.36
C ARG A 676 -10.55 40.40 30.89
N CYS A 677 -9.99 39.38 31.53
CA CYS A 677 -9.90 39.29 32.97
C CYS A 677 -8.79 40.21 33.51
N ALA A 678 -9.03 40.84 34.67
CA ALA A 678 -7.96 41.41 35.47
C ALA A 678 -6.98 40.32 35.93
N ASP A 679 -5.73 40.68 36.25
CA ASP A 679 -4.65 39.71 36.54
C ASP A 679 -5.00 38.72 37.67
N GLU A 680 -5.59 39.20 38.78
CA GLU A 680 -6.05 38.35 39.89
C GLU A 680 -7.17 37.40 39.43
N GLY A 681 -8.16 37.93 38.71
CA GLY A 681 -9.29 37.12 38.20
C GLY A 681 -8.86 36.07 37.19
N ARG A 682 -7.89 36.40 36.33
CA ARG A 682 -7.29 35.48 35.35
C ARG A 682 -6.64 34.28 36.04
N ARG A 683 -5.85 34.51 37.09
CA ARG A 683 -5.20 33.45 37.88
C ARG A 683 -6.23 32.55 38.55
N ARG A 684 -7.21 33.14 39.26
CA ARG A 684 -8.27 32.41 39.95
C ARG A 684 -9.09 31.54 39.00
N LEU A 685 -9.46 32.06 37.82
CA LEU A 685 -10.20 31.29 36.84
C LEU A 685 -9.39 30.12 36.27
N LEU A 686 -8.10 30.33 35.97
CA LEU A 686 -7.21 29.27 35.48
C LEU A 686 -7.06 28.16 36.52
N ASP A 687 -6.85 28.49 37.79
CA ASP A 687 -6.73 27.51 38.88
C ASP A 687 -8.03 26.73 39.06
N ALA A 688 -9.19 27.40 39.00
CA ALA A 688 -10.49 26.76 39.08
C ALA A 688 -10.73 25.81 37.89
N LEU A 689 -10.36 26.22 36.67
CA LEU A 689 -10.45 25.38 35.47
C LEU A 689 -9.54 24.16 35.57
N GLN A 690 -8.28 24.34 35.97
CA GLN A 690 -7.34 23.22 36.14
C GLN A 690 -7.84 22.23 37.19
N THR A 691 -8.36 22.74 38.31
CA THR A 691 -8.96 21.90 39.36
C THR A 691 -10.17 21.15 38.82
N ALA A 692 -11.05 21.82 38.07
CA ALA A 692 -12.24 21.21 37.50
C ALA A 692 -11.88 20.11 36.48
N VAL A 693 -10.90 20.36 35.59
CA VAL A 693 -10.39 19.37 34.63
C VAL A 693 -9.78 18.17 35.35
N ARG A 694 -8.86 18.39 36.31
CA ARG A 694 -8.21 17.31 37.08
C ARG A 694 -9.19 16.48 37.90
N SER A 695 -10.27 17.09 38.39
CA SER A 695 -11.26 16.37 39.21
C SER A 695 -12.03 15.30 38.43
N GLY A 696 -12.17 15.45 37.10
CA GLY A 696 -12.95 14.56 36.23
C GLY A 696 -14.45 14.45 36.57
N ARG A 697 -14.95 15.20 37.57
CA ARG A 697 -16.32 15.05 38.10
C ARG A 697 -17.41 15.50 37.12
N ARG A 698 -17.05 16.34 36.16
CA ARG A 698 -17.96 16.88 35.15
C ARG A 698 -17.23 17.05 33.84
N ARG A 699 -18.01 17.12 32.77
CA ARG A 699 -17.44 17.28 31.43
C ARG A 699 -17.12 18.74 31.12
N ILE A 700 -15.95 19.02 30.58
CA ILE A 700 -15.45 20.37 30.29
C ILE A 700 -14.94 20.42 28.86
N VAL A 701 -15.56 21.26 28.03
CA VAL A 701 -15.14 21.49 26.65
C VAL A 701 -14.70 22.94 26.52
N LEU A 702 -13.46 23.14 26.11
CA LEU A 702 -12.81 24.44 25.99
C LEU A 702 -12.42 24.67 24.54
N SER A 703 -12.44 25.91 24.07
CA SER A 703 -11.74 26.30 22.85
C SER A 703 -10.74 27.41 23.10
N ALA A 704 -9.61 27.39 22.39
CA ALA A 704 -8.61 28.45 22.46
C ALA A 704 -7.88 28.59 21.13
N ARG A 705 -7.31 29.77 20.84
CA ARG A 705 -6.53 29.98 19.60
C ARG A 705 -5.08 29.60 19.79
N ARG A 706 -4.56 29.94 20.96
CA ARG A 706 -3.15 29.81 21.32
C ARG A 706 -3.05 29.20 22.70
N THR A 707 -1.96 28.46 22.90
CA THR A 707 -1.53 28.00 24.23
C THR A 707 -0.63 29.06 24.85
N THR A 708 -1.23 30.10 25.43
CA THR A 708 -0.51 31.01 26.34
C THR A 708 -0.18 30.30 27.65
N ASP A 709 0.74 30.82 28.47
CA ASP A 709 1.30 30.13 29.66
C ASP A 709 0.26 29.44 30.57
N GLY A 710 -0.92 30.06 30.78
CA GLY A 710 -2.00 29.45 31.56
C GLY A 710 -2.77 28.33 30.85
N ILE A 711 -2.91 28.41 29.53
CA ILE A 711 -3.60 27.41 28.69
C ILE A 711 -2.69 26.22 28.38
N ALA A 712 -1.36 26.42 28.32
CA ALA A 712 -0.40 25.34 28.16
C ALA A 712 -0.50 24.31 29.29
N ALA A 713 -0.57 24.76 30.55
CA ALA A 713 -0.79 23.87 31.70
C ALA A 713 -2.16 23.18 31.68
N LEU A 714 -3.20 23.83 31.14
CA LEU A 714 -4.51 23.18 30.92
C LEU A 714 -4.41 22.10 29.84
N ARG A 715 -3.67 22.34 28.75
CA ARG A 715 -3.47 21.37 27.66
C ARG A 715 -2.86 20.06 28.15
N GLU A 716 -1.95 20.11 29.12
CA GLU A 716 -1.34 18.91 29.72
C GLU A 716 -2.33 18.13 30.61
N GLY A 717 -3.34 18.81 31.17
CA GLY A 717 -4.31 18.21 32.07
C GLY A 717 -5.58 17.70 31.41
N VAL A 718 -5.89 18.13 30.17
CA VAL A 718 -7.10 17.68 29.46
C VAL A 718 -6.94 16.27 28.89
N ASP A 719 -8.05 15.56 28.86
CA ASP A 719 -8.13 14.18 28.40
C ASP A 719 -7.91 14.03 26.89
N ASP A 720 -8.41 14.99 26.10
CA ASP A 720 -8.34 14.98 24.64
C ASP A 720 -8.07 16.40 24.10
N VAL A 721 -7.31 16.47 23.01
CA VAL A 721 -7.07 17.68 22.23
C VAL A 721 -7.57 17.47 20.82
N LEU A 722 -8.39 18.40 20.33
CA LEU A 722 -8.82 18.48 18.94
C LEU A 722 -8.12 19.67 18.29
N LEU A 723 -7.18 19.40 17.39
CA LEU A 723 -6.47 20.43 16.65
C LEU A 723 -7.13 20.66 15.29
N LEU A 724 -7.89 21.73 15.16
CA LEU A 724 -8.42 22.21 13.87
C LEU A 724 -7.35 22.98 13.10
N ARG A 725 -7.65 23.29 11.83
CA ARG A 725 -6.76 24.08 10.95
C ARG A 725 -6.11 25.27 11.67
N THR A 726 -4.79 25.35 11.57
CA THR A 726 -3.95 26.45 12.07
C THR A 726 -3.63 27.45 10.95
N ALA A 727 -3.19 28.66 11.30
CA ALA A 727 -2.96 29.72 10.31
C ALA A 727 -1.63 29.59 9.57
N SER A 728 -0.64 28.94 10.20
CA SER A 728 0.70 28.77 9.64
C SER A 728 1.34 27.46 10.11
N ARG A 729 2.35 27.01 9.36
CA ARG A 729 3.14 25.82 9.73
C ARG A 729 3.84 25.97 11.09
N GLN A 730 4.29 27.17 11.43
CA GLN A 730 4.92 27.46 12.73
C GLN A 730 3.90 27.32 13.88
N GLU A 731 2.69 27.87 13.71
CA GLU A 731 1.62 27.73 14.70
C GLU A 731 1.21 26.26 14.84
N HIS A 732 1.13 25.53 13.73
CA HIS A 732 0.90 24.09 13.74
C HIS A 732 1.94 23.33 14.56
N GLN A 733 3.23 23.58 14.34
CA GLN A 733 4.31 22.89 15.06
C GLN A 733 4.27 23.10 16.58
N LEU A 734 3.74 24.24 17.05
CA LEU A 734 3.56 24.50 18.48
C LEU A 734 2.32 23.81 19.06
N LEU A 735 1.27 23.65 18.26
CA LEU A 735 -0.03 23.15 18.71
C LEU A 735 -0.26 21.66 18.43
N ALA A 736 0.44 21.07 17.46
CA ALA A 736 0.32 19.69 17.04
C ALA A 736 0.90 18.72 18.07
N GLY A 737 0.34 17.51 18.09
CA GLY A 737 0.97 16.34 18.69
C GLY A 737 1.95 15.66 17.71
N ASP A 738 2.57 14.58 18.16
CA ASP A 738 3.47 13.79 17.32
C ASP A 738 2.73 13.18 16.12
N GLY A 739 3.28 13.36 14.92
CA GLY A 739 2.77 12.74 13.70
C GLY A 739 1.61 13.45 13.00
N GLU A 740 1.16 14.62 13.47
CA GLU A 740 0.06 15.39 12.85
C GLU A 740 0.60 16.38 11.80
N PRO A 741 0.42 16.13 10.48
CA PRO A 741 0.97 17.02 9.45
C PRO A 741 0.18 18.32 9.31
N TYR A 742 0.90 19.39 8.98
CA TYR A 742 0.30 20.70 8.68
C TYR A 742 -0.41 20.68 7.32
N ARG A 743 -1.68 21.13 7.30
CA ARG A 743 -2.52 21.20 6.09
C ARG A 743 -3.30 22.53 6.02
N PRO A 744 -2.82 23.53 5.26
CA PRO A 744 -3.48 24.84 5.11
C PRO A 744 -4.91 24.80 4.51
N GLU A 745 -5.25 23.74 3.79
CA GLU A 745 -6.39 23.60 2.89
C GLU A 745 -7.57 22.93 3.59
N LEU A 746 -7.41 22.56 4.87
CA LEU A 746 -8.45 21.93 5.65
C LEU A 746 -9.71 22.81 5.70
N PRO A 747 -10.89 22.26 5.39
CA PRO A 747 -12.13 23.01 5.52
C PRO A 747 -12.41 23.31 7.00
N PRO A 748 -13.30 24.27 7.30
CA PRO A 748 -13.76 24.48 8.67
C PRO A 748 -14.30 23.18 9.29
N GLY A 749 -13.88 22.88 10.53
CA GLY A 749 -14.15 21.61 11.21
C GLY A 749 -13.18 20.49 10.85
N GLY A 750 -12.28 20.70 9.89
CA GLY A 750 -11.21 19.77 9.55
C GLY A 750 -9.99 19.94 10.45
N GLY A 751 -9.48 18.83 10.97
CA GLY A 751 -8.33 18.82 11.87
C GLY A 751 -7.80 17.43 12.18
N TRP A 752 -7.17 17.33 13.35
CA TRP A 752 -6.56 16.14 13.93
C TRP A 752 -7.13 15.86 15.32
N TRP A 753 -7.41 14.59 15.60
CA TRP A 753 -7.80 14.10 16.92
C TRP A 753 -7.07 12.80 17.18
N ARG A 754 -6.25 12.78 18.24
CA ARG A 754 -5.38 11.63 18.60
C ARG A 754 -4.47 11.19 17.45
N GLY A 755 -3.89 12.13 16.69
CA GLY A 755 -3.06 11.83 15.52
C GLY A 755 -3.85 11.47 14.26
N GLU A 756 -5.18 11.37 14.31
CA GLU A 756 -6.00 10.94 13.18
C GLU A 756 -6.75 12.10 12.52
N ARG A 757 -6.88 12.06 11.18
CA ARG A 757 -7.59 13.08 10.42
C ARG A 757 -9.08 13.04 10.75
N ILE A 758 -9.64 14.14 11.26
CA ILE A 758 -11.05 14.23 11.68
C ILE A 758 -11.80 15.39 11.03
N GLN A 759 -13.01 15.13 10.54
CA GLN A 759 -13.96 16.18 10.18
C GLN A 759 -15.06 16.23 11.23
N VAL A 760 -15.21 17.39 11.90
CA VAL A 760 -16.22 17.63 12.93
C VAL A 760 -17.59 17.82 12.28
N PHE A 761 -18.64 17.35 12.97
CA PHE A 761 -20.01 17.59 12.55
C PHE A 761 -20.36 19.09 12.58
N ALA A 762 -21.11 19.53 11.56
CA ALA A 762 -21.69 20.85 11.52
C ALA A 762 -23.16 20.80 11.99
N PRO A 763 -23.61 21.76 12.81
CA PRO A 763 -25.00 21.83 13.25
C PRO A 763 -25.94 22.11 12.07
N SER A 764 -27.15 21.56 12.16
CA SER A 764 -28.23 21.69 11.16
C SER A 764 -28.98 23.02 11.28
N THR A 765 -29.02 23.61 12.48
CA THR A 765 -29.81 24.81 12.79
C THR A 765 -28.91 25.87 13.47
N PRO A 766 -29.06 27.17 13.15
CA PRO A 766 -28.39 28.23 13.89
C PRO A 766 -28.78 28.19 15.37
N PRO A 767 -27.84 28.52 16.29
CA PRO A 767 -28.12 28.51 17.72
C PRO A 767 -29.21 29.52 18.08
N ALA A 768 -30.09 29.16 19.00
CA ALA A 768 -31.04 30.09 19.59
C ALA A 768 -30.28 31.21 20.33
N ALA A 769 -30.78 32.44 20.26
CA ALA A 769 -30.22 33.57 21.00
C ALA A 769 -30.31 33.28 22.51
N ARG A 770 -29.16 33.31 23.20
CA ARG A 770 -29.08 33.11 24.64
C ARG A 770 -29.36 34.44 25.35
N LEU A 771 -30.30 34.43 26.29
CA LEU A 771 -30.47 35.54 27.24
C LEU A 771 -29.37 35.45 28.31
N ARG A 772 -28.50 36.47 28.39
CA ARG A 772 -27.49 36.58 29.43
C ARG A 772 -28.13 36.92 30.77
N ARG A 773 -27.77 36.21 31.83
CA ARG A 773 -28.13 36.62 33.19
C ARG A 773 -27.35 37.88 33.54
N ARG A 774 -28.06 38.91 34.00
CA ARG A 774 -27.42 40.13 34.54
C ARG A 774 -27.50 40.12 36.06
N PRO A 775 -26.46 40.58 36.77
CA PRO A 775 -26.52 40.78 38.21
C PRO A 775 -27.67 41.73 38.60
N GLU A 776 -28.20 41.55 39.81
CA GLU A 776 -29.20 42.46 40.37
C GLU A 776 -28.65 43.88 40.52
N ALA A 777 -29.52 44.87 40.38
CA ALA A 777 -29.14 46.25 40.68
C ALA A 777 -28.99 46.44 42.20
N VAL A 778 -28.00 47.24 42.60
CA VAL A 778 -27.84 47.65 44.00
C VAL A 778 -29.12 48.37 44.44
N ARG A 779 -29.69 47.93 45.57
CA ARG A 779 -30.85 48.55 46.20
C ARG A 779 -30.43 49.81 46.93
N LEU A 780 -30.78 50.96 46.38
CA LEU A 780 -30.42 52.27 46.92
C LEU A 780 -31.27 52.69 48.14
N ASP A 781 -32.32 51.94 48.43
CA ASP A 781 -33.19 52.08 49.61
C ASP A 781 -32.68 51.31 50.85
N ALA A 782 -31.55 50.61 50.73
CA ALA A 782 -30.93 49.89 51.83
C ALA A 782 -30.18 50.85 52.80
N VAL A 783 -30.36 50.60 54.11
CA VAL A 783 -29.68 51.24 55.27
C VAL A 783 -28.15 51.35 55.10
N PRO A 784 -27.48 52.29 55.82
CA PRO A 784 -26.46 53.17 55.27
C PRO A 784 -25.42 52.44 54.42
N MET A 785 -25.20 52.96 53.21
CA MET A 785 -24.37 52.34 52.19
C MET A 785 -22.98 52.95 52.17
N VAL A 786 -21.96 52.11 52.18
CA VAL A 786 -20.57 52.52 52.00
C VAL A 786 -20.07 52.03 50.65
N VAL A 787 -19.51 52.93 49.86
CA VAL A 787 -18.92 52.62 48.55
C VAL A 787 -17.43 52.87 48.59
N VAL A 788 -16.67 51.82 48.30
CA VAL A 788 -15.23 51.87 48.06
C VAL A 788 -15.03 51.77 46.56
N THR A 789 -14.56 52.85 45.92
CA THR A 789 -14.38 52.94 44.46
C THR A 789 -13.18 53.80 44.12
N ASN A 790 -12.38 53.40 43.13
CA ASN A 790 -11.31 54.26 42.62
C ASN A 790 -11.82 55.37 41.67
N ALA A 791 -13.14 55.39 41.40
CA ALA A 791 -13.80 56.38 40.54
C ALA A 791 -14.87 57.18 41.32
N SER A 792 -14.54 57.64 42.54
CA SER A 792 -15.48 58.30 43.47
C SER A 792 -16.27 59.46 42.85
N GLY A 793 -15.62 60.31 42.04
CA GLY A 793 -16.29 61.40 41.32
C GLY A 793 -17.32 60.94 40.28
N ALA A 794 -17.02 59.86 39.54
CA ALA A 794 -17.94 59.31 38.55
C ALA A 794 -19.14 58.62 39.22
N VAL A 795 -18.92 57.87 40.30
CA VAL A 795 -19.99 57.24 41.07
C VAL A 795 -20.88 58.29 41.72
N ARG A 796 -20.30 59.35 42.31
CA ARG A 796 -21.06 60.47 42.90
C ARG A 796 -21.98 61.11 41.86
N LYS A 797 -21.44 61.51 40.70
CA LYS A 797 -22.21 62.10 39.62
C LYS A 797 -23.32 61.18 39.10
N ARG A 798 -23.07 59.87 39.06
CA ARG A 798 -24.07 58.89 38.59
C ARG A 798 -25.23 58.73 39.58
N MET A 799 -24.94 58.81 40.88
CA MET A 799 -25.88 58.43 41.95
C MET A 799 -26.53 59.64 42.65
N GLU A 800 -26.06 60.86 42.43
CA GLU A 800 -26.57 62.08 43.12
C GLU A 800 -28.06 62.32 42.88
N ALA A 801 -28.60 61.85 41.75
CA ALA A 801 -30.03 61.92 41.44
C ALA A 801 -30.88 60.86 42.17
N TRP A 802 -30.25 59.89 42.84
CA TRP A 802 -30.94 58.73 43.42
C TRP A 802 -30.92 58.71 44.96
N CYS A 803 -29.87 59.23 45.61
CA CYS A 803 -29.75 59.26 47.07
C CYS A 803 -28.79 60.38 47.54
N ALA A 804 -28.85 60.74 48.82
CA ALA A 804 -27.91 61.69 49.42
C ALA A 804 -26.51 61.06 49.51
N ILE A 805 -25.47 61.82 49.11
CA ILE A 805 -24.08 61.33 49.01
C ILE A 805 -23.12 62.17 49.86
N SER A 806 -22.47 61.56 50.83
CA SER A 806 -21.41 62.17 51.64
C SER A 806 -20.02 61.67 51.22
N SER A 807 -19.00 62.52 51.39
CA SER A 807 -17.59 62.08 51.29
C SER A 807 -17.13 61.38 52.57
N VAL A 808 -16.03 60.61 52.51
CA VAL A 808 -15.48 59.94 53.70
C VAL A 808 -15.04 60.94 54.78
N PRO A 809 -14.38 62.07 54.46
CA PRO A 809 -14.07 63.09 55.45
C PRO A 809 -15.30 63.71 56.13
N GLU A 810 -16.38 63.96 55.37
CA GLU A 810 -17.66 64.44 55.93
C GLU A 810 -18.27 63.42 56.90
N ALA A 811 -18.22 62.13 56.54
CA ALA A 811 -18.72 61.06 57.40
C ALA A 811 -17.87 60.85 58.66
N LEU A 812 -16.56 61.10 58.60
CA LEU A 812 -15.66 61.05 59.75
C LEU A 812 -15.91 62.19 60.76
N ALA A 813 -16.37 63.36 60.29
CA ALA A 813 -16.69 64.50 61.14
C ALA A 813 -17.95 64.29 62.01
N LEU A 814 -18.78 63.30 61.66
CA LEU A 814 -20.02 62.96 62.36
C LEU A 814 -19.77 61.92 63.47
N ASP A 815 -19.08 62.26 64.57
CA ASP A 815 -18.89 61.49 65.84
C ASP A 815 -19.17 59.95 65.81
N GLY A 816 -18.69 59.26 64.77
CA GLY A 816 -18.94 57.85 64.51
C GLY A 816 -20.33 57.43 63.98
N ALA A 817 -21.33 58.28 63.79
CA ALA A 817 -22.60 57.88 63.18
C ALA A 817 -22.45 57.71 61.66
N LEU A 818 -23.08 56.68 61.06
CA LEU A 818 -23.15 56.56 59.61
C LEU A 818 -24.22 57.53 59.08
N PRO A 819 -23.92 58.38 58.08
CA PRO A 819 -24.91 59.28 57.47
C PRO A 819 -26.10 58.50 56.89
N GLU A 820 -27.29 59.07 56.93
CA GLU A 820 -28.42 58.57 56.14
C GLU A 820 -28.09 58.75 54.65
N GLY A 821 -27.98 57.64 53.91
CA GLY A 821 -27.63 57.64 52.48
C GLY A 821 -26.35 56.87 52.16
N MET A 822 -25.57 57.40 51.21
CA MET A 822 -24.40 56.74 50.64
C MET A 822 -23.10 57.51 50.94
N VAL A 823 -22.09 56.84 51.49
CA VAL A 823 -20.75 57.40 51.69
C VAL A 823 -19.82 56.85 50.61
N VAL A 824 -19.28 57.72 49.76
CA VAL A 824 -18.43 57.33 48.62
C VAL A 824 -17.01 57.83 48.84
N GLY A 825 -16.03 56.93 48.70
CA GLY A 825 -14.61 57.26 48.80
C GLY A 825 -13.71 56.29 48.05
N THR A 826 -12.50 56.76 47.78
CA THR A 826 -11.40 55.92 47.28
C THR A 826 -10.82 55.05 48.38
N ALA A 827 -10.02 54.05 47.99
CA ALA A 827 -9.29 53.24 48.96
C ALA A 827 -8.41 54.09 49.91
N ALA A 828 -7.82 55.18 49.38
CA ALA A 828 -7.03 56.12 50.16
C ALA A 828 -7.90 56.91 51.17
N ASP A 829 -9.10 57.34 50.76
CA ASP A 829 -10.03 58.07 51.63
C ASP A 829 -10.51 57.18 52.80
N TRP A 830 -10.70 55.88 52.55
CA TRP A 830 -11.15 54.91 53.55
C TRP A 830 -10.04 54.41 54.49
N ALA A 831 -8.77 54.55 54.12
CA ALA A 831 -7.63 54.10 54.94
C ALA A 831 -7.59 54.72 56.36
N PRO A 832 -7.77 56.05 56.56
CA PRO A 832 -7.89 56.63 57.90
C PRO A 832 -9.24 56.35 58.58
N ALA A 833 -10.28 55.96 57.81
CA ALA A 833 -11.64 55.74 58.28
C ALA A 833 -11.99 54.29 58.60
N ARG A 834 -10.99 53.43 58.89
CA ARG A 834 -11.19 51.98 59.11
C ARG A 834 -12.23 51.63 60.18
N ALA A 835 -12.31 52.39 61.27
CA ALA A 835 -13.30 52.16 62.33
C ALA A 835 -14.75 52.40 61.86
N LEU A 836 -14.95 53.39 60.98
CA LEU A 836 -16.25 53.68 60.36
C LEU A 836 -16.62 52.58 59.36
N LEU A 837 -15.67 52.15 58.52
CA LEU A 837 -15.83 51.06 57.56
C LEU A 837 -16.17 49.72 58.25
N ALA A 838 -15.48 49.38 59.36
CA ALA A 838 -15.75 48.16 60.13
C ALA A 838 -17.14 48.14 60.78
N ARG A 839 -17.68 49.32 61.12
CA ARG A 839 -19.05 49.47 61.62
C ARG A 839 -20.07 49.36 60.49
N ALA A 840 -19.83 50.01 59.35
CA ALA A 840 -20.67 49.87 58.15
C ALA A 840 -20.79 48.40 57.71
N ARG A 841 -19.69 47.64 57.76
CA ARG A 841 -19.69 46.21 57.48
C ARG A 841 -20.59 45.37 58.41
N ARG A 842 -20.85 45.84 59.64
CA ARG A 842 -21.73 45.15 60.61
C ARG A 842 -23.21 45.53 60.47
N THR A 843 -23.51 46.74 60.04
CA THR A 843 -24.86 47.33 60.14
C THR A 843 -25.45 47.78 58.81
N GLY A 844 -24.68 47.79 57.72
CA GLY A 844 -25.05 48.39 56.45
C GLY A 844 -24.54 47.61 55.25
N LEU A 845 -24.65 48.22 54.07
CA LEU A 845 -24.26 47.62 52.80
C LEU A 845 -22.88 48.13 52.37
N VAL A 846 -21.93 47.24 52.11
CA VAL A 846 -20.61 47.63 51.60
C VAL A 846 -20.50 47.31 50.12
N VAL A 847 -20.49 48.34 49.28
CA VAL A 847 -20.31 48.25 47.83
C VAL A 847 -18.82 48.39 47.51
N LEU A 848 -18.29 47.39 46.82
CA LEU A 848 -16.89 47.28 46.44
C LEU A 848 -16.77 47.36 44.93
N ASP A 849 -16.33 48.52 44.46
CA ASP A 849 -15.97 48.83 43.07
C ASP A 849 -14.44 49.04 42.97
N VAL A 850 -13.72 48.12 43.62
CA VAL A 850 -12.26 48.01 43.65
C VAL A 850 -11.87 46.53 43.59
N PRO A 851 -10.65 46.17 43.15
CA PRO A 851 -10.18 44.79 43.15
C PRO A 851 -10.27 44.14 44.55
N PRO A 852 -10.62 42.84 44.66
CA PRO A 852 -10.73 42.15 45.94
C PRO A 852 -9.48 42.24 46.82
N ALA A 853 -8.27 42.19 46.25
CA ALA A 853 -7.04 42.37 47.00
C ALA A 853 -6.97 43.73 47.72
N GLU A 854 -7.40 44.80 47.06
CA GLU A 854 -7.46 46.15 47.65
C GLU A 854 -8.53 46.24 48.73
N ALA A 855 -9.71 45.65 48.48
CA ALA A 855 -10.76 45.54 49.48
C ALA A 855 -10.29 44.78 50.74
N ARG A 856 -9.51 43.70 50.60
CA ARG A 856 -8.95 42.93 51.73
C ARG A 856 -7.97 43.74 52.58
N ILE A 857 -7.19 44.63 51.97
CA ILE A 857 -6.28 45.53 52.70
C ILE A 857 -7.07 46.49 53.60
N LEU A 858 -8.26 46.94 53.16
CA LEU A 858 -9.09 47.88 53.90
C LEU A 858 -10.01 47.20 54.92
N LEU A 859 -10.70 46.14 54.51
CA LEU A 859 -11.75 45.46 55.27
C LEU A 859 -11.27 44.28 56.12
N GLY A 860 -10.04 43.80 55.90
CA GLY A 860 -9.54 42.55 56.48
C GLY A 860 -10.04 41.31 55.72
N PRO A 861 -10.29 40.18 56.40
CA PRO A 861 -10.75 38.94 55.75
C PRO A 861 -12.06 39.17 54.99
N LEU A 862 -12.04 38.91 53.69
CA LEU A 862 -13.23 38.81 52.85
C LEU A 862 -13.45 37.35 52.46
N PRO A 863 -14.71 36.86 52.44
CA PRO A 863 -15.07 35.61 51.81
C PRO A 863 -14.58 35.56 50.36
N ASP A 864 -14.32 34.37 49.83
CA ASP A 864 -13.75 34.21 48.50
C ASP A 864 -14.73 34.74 47.42
N PRO A 865 -14.49 35.92 46.83
CA PRO A 865 -15.55 36.63 46.12
C PRO A 865 -15.73 36.09 44.69
N PRO A 866 -16.95 36.11 44.12
CA PRO A 866 -17.15 35.75 42.73
C PRO A 866 -16.38 36.67 41.77
N LEU A 867 -16.05 36.20 40.56
CA LEU A 867 -15.47 37.06 39.53
C LEU A 867 -16.52 38.02 38.96
N CYS A 868 -16.16 39.30 38.83
CA CYS A 868 -16.96 40.34 38.20
C CYS A 868 -16.50 40.62 36.77
N ALA A 869 -17.46 40.78 35.87
CA ALA A 869 -17.19 41.37 34.55
C ALA A 869 -16.92 42.88 34.69
N PRO A 870 -16.25 43.52 33.70
CA PRO A 870 -16.12 44.97 33.67
C PRO A 870 -17.48 45.67 33.79
N GLY A 871 -17.61 46.59 34.75
CA GLY A 871 -18.86 47.31 35.04
C GLY A 871 -19.79 46.63 36.05
N SER A 872 -19.50 45.40 36.47
CA SER A 872 -20.11 44.77 37.64
C SER A 872 -19.29 45.07 38.89
N LEU A 873 -19.97 45.10 40.03
CA LEU A 873 -19.37 45.40 41.33
C LEU A 873 -19.70 44.29 42.34
N LEU A 874 -18.99 44.29 43.46
CA LEU A 874 -19.25 43.37 44.56
C LEU A 874 -20.02 44.09 45.67
N VAL A 875 -20.91 43.38 46.33
CA VAL A 875 -21.63 43.86 47.50
C VAL A 875 -21.39 42.88 48.62
N GLU A 876 -20.90 43.37 49.75
CA GLU A 876 -20.78 42.64 51.00
C GLU A 876 -21.90 43.07 51.95
N GLN A 877 -22.61 42.08 52.48
CA GLN A 877 -23.66 42.28 53.47
C GLN A 877 -23.68 41.08 54.42
N HIS A 878 -23.56 41.31 55.73
CA HIS A 878 -23.58 40.26 56.76
C HIS A 878 -22.57 39.11 56.52
N GLY A 879 -21.41 39.42 55.94
CA GLY A 879 -20.39 38.41 55.64
C GLY A 879 -20.64 37.57 54.38
N GLU A 880 -21.69 37.86 53.59
CA GLU A 880 -21.87 37.31 52.25
C GLU A 880 -21.44 38.31 51.19
N VAL A 881 -20.76 37.82 50.14
CA VAL A 881 -20.32 38.64 49.01
C VAL A 881 -21.04 38.19 47.74
N ARG A 882 -21.75 39.11 47.09
CA ARG A 882 -22.49 38.85 45.85
C ARG A 882 -22.16 39.87 44.76
N ARG A 883 -22.34 39.48 43.50
CA ARG A 883 -22.30 40.41 42.36
C ARG A 883 -23.53 41.30 42.35
N ALA A 884 -23.33 42.57 42.04
CA ALA A 884 -24.41 43.49 41.71
C ALA A 884 -23.97 44.45 40.61
N ARG A 885 -24.90 45.28 40.15
CA ARG A 885 -24.63 46.39 39.22
C ARG A 885 -25.22 47.69 39.75
N TRP A 886 -24.66 48.81 39.32
CA TRP A 886 -25.35 50.08 39.50
C TRP A 886 -26.68 50.06 38.72
N PRO A 887 -27.75 50.68 39.25
CA PRO A 887 -29.01 50.81 38.52
C PRO A 887 -28.83 51.55 37.19
N ASP A 888 -29.67 51.19 36.21
CA ASP A 888 -29.72 51.75 34.86
C ASP A 888 -31.00 52.60 34.73
N GLY A 889 -30.94 53.77 34.10
CA GLY A 889 -32.11 54.65 33.87
C GLY A 889 -32.15 55.91 34.75
N ALA A 890 -33.32 56.57 34.80
CA ALA A 890 -33.58 57.75 35.63
C ALA A 890 -34.26 57.34 36.96
N PRO A 891 -34.11 58.11 38.05
CA PRO A 891 -34.74 57.80 39.33
C PRO A 891 -36.28 57.67 39.18
N GLY A 892 -36.83 56.55 39.64
CA GLY A 892 -38.28 56.27 39.61
C GLY A 892 -38.76 55.23 38.58
N THR A 893 -37.92 54.77 37.64
CA THR A 893 -38.28 53.69 36.70
C THR A 893 -37.84 52.31 37.21
N GLY A 894 -38.12 52.00 38.49
CA GLY A 894 -37.87 50.68 39.07
C GLY A 894 -38.86 49.63 38.53
N PRO A 895 -38.48 48.33 38.49
CA PRO A 895 -39.32 47.29 37.92
C PRO A 895 -40.51 47.02 38.84
N THR A 896 -41.70 47.46 38.45
CA THR A 896 -42.94 46.94 39.01
C THR A 896 -43.03 45.46 38.65
N GLY A 897 -43.15 44.61 39.67
CA GLY A 897 -43.39 43.18 39.49
C GLY A 897 -44.63 42.95 38.61
N GLY A 898 -44.47 42.15 37.56
CA GLY A 898 -45.54 41.82 36.64
C GLY A 898 -45.24 40.53 35.90
N ILE A 899 -45.63 39.41 36.52
CA ILE A 899 -45.96 38.19 35.77
C ILE A 899 -47.20 38.54 34.94
N ARG A 900 -47.02 38.85 33.66
CA ARG A 900 -48.06 38.71 32.64
C ARG A 900 -47.43 38.04 31.44
N GLY A 901 -47.91 36.83 31.16
CA GLY A 901 -47.58 36.12 29.92
C GLY A 901 -48.12 36.91 28.74
N GLU A 902 -47.26 37.10 27.75
CA GLU A 902 -47.69 37.47 26.41
C GLU A 902 -47.74 36.20 25.58
N GLU A 903 -48.98 35.82 25.26
CA GLU A 903 -49.35 34.86 24.25
C GLU A 903 -48.81 35.28 22.88
N GLY A 904 -48.46 34.29 22.07
CA GLY A 904 -47.85 34.44 20.77
C GLY A 904 -48.72 35.22 19.78
N SER A 905 -48.09 36.19 19.11
CA SER A 905 -48.57 36.75 17.86
C SER A 905 -47.92 35.98 16.70
N GLU A 906 -48.72 35.15 16.04
CA GLU A 906 -48.42 34.56 14.73
C GLU A 906 -48.26 35.67 13.69
N ALA A 907 -47.04 35.87 13.19
CA ALA A 907 -46.80 36.61 11.97
C ALA A 907 -46.57 35.63 10.81
N ARG A 908 -47.63 35.51 10.00
CA ARG A 908 -47.58 35.12 8.59
C ARG A 908 -46.43 35.83 7.89
N ASN A 909 -45.66 35.09 7.09
CA ASN A 909 -45.26 35.58 5.77
C ASN A 909 -44.93 34.43 4.83
N SER A 910 -45.72 34.42 3.76
CA SER A 910 -45.49 33.87 2.43
C SER A 910 -44.10 34.16 1.86
#